data_AF-A0A0F9F357-F1
#
_entry.id   AF-A0A0F9F357-F1
#
_cell.length_a   1.000
_cell.length_b   1.000
_cell.length_c   1.000
_cell.angle_alpha   90.00
_cell.angle_beta   90.00
_cell.angle_gamma   90.00
#
_symmetry.space_group_name_H-M   'P 1'
#
loop_
_entity.id
_entity.type
_entity.pdbx_description
1 polymer ?
#
loop_
_entity_poly.entity_id
_entity_poly.type
_entity_poly.pdbx_seq_one_letter_code
_entity_poly.pdbx_strand_id
1 'polypeptide(L)'
;INDITDVASPRGATWGFNPVTLTAEIGQVNIVAIRDGILDFEDRVTEILAAHDIGSLFIRLWIGATNVTKYSEWMHIDDYFIDDTEGLTGGHGILGVSVLALIRGKLPTWSSGRTKLSYENKTLKFVWDSVVDSHVALADRYRGPGIEDATTIVTNQITDSTAKRTLDELAYLAGGVNTTSAGQVKFVDIHGEKDIVAVFPKEETFPVAVTPGFRDRIPEFFVPFNYDFGKQNFTREQRGFHADSITKMGQARIDEPEVLQDNIAKWIIGQTDKGDGTPDTPGESALATAVRKRVINTRGAGLIRLQFRSIYAYPELEVGDLVVVETTRFTAKDPQVARMLRGTLWVNGVVSLVHNPMGTEFTIWVRKYSDIFSTLTYADRDEFVTPLIKSVALNISSAGSLTATILTDKCKAVRVSVSTTSYPVLATTQGETLLPVDAGDTEGQVITGPLLSTTPGQTAYVSVLGYEYVDGSGTESRMSQALITNPQAVFTVIAQTDGWSSSQNAADPENGSVLLVDEADEAFSNLDDADGVETTYYVWFDVEALSIDPSDELFLTLYVNDGTTSTSWTQVARRSWPPGTNLSDQVMSFNATLSADFDLRAVLTYQNGSPGIFFGTITMHGEDDGSEAGVQYDNVTGTGGGETEGYTGQDSYAKGDVLYSDATNSLAKLGGNTTTAKQFMSQTGDGAASAAPAWEPLNVADITVDADWIPTDDATYDLGSAAKQWVDLHLSNDILIASGG
;
A
#
# COMPACT_ATOMS: atom_id res chain seq x y z
N ILE A 1 32.83 10.00 2.83
CA ILE A 1 32.42 10.51 4.16
C ILE A 1 33.64 10.33 5.06
N ASN A 2 34.20 11.42 5.58
CA ASN A 2 35.34 11.36 6.51
C ASN A 2 34.79 11.58 7.93
N ASP A 3 34.93 10.58 8.81
CA ASP A 3 34.59 10.72 10.23
C ASP A 3 35.72 11.49 10.93
N ILE A 4 35.39 12.62 11.55
CA ILE A 4 36.33 13.49 12.27
C ILE A 4 36.03 13.59 13.78
N THR A 5 35.18 12.71 14.32
CA THR A 5 34.68 12.78 15.71
C THR A 5 35.79 12.68 16.78
N ASP A 6 36.90 12.01 16.46
CA ASP A 6 38.07 11.83 17.32
C ASP A 6 38.98 13.07 17.39
N VAL A 7 38.93 13.93 16.38
CA VAL A 7 39.80 15.10 16.25
C VAL A 7 39.05 16.43 16.24
N ALA A 8 37.72 16.43 16.16
CA ALA A 8 36.91 17.64 16.10
C ALA A 8 35.72 17.59 17.07
N SER A 9 35.38 18.75 17.63
CA SER A 9 34.25 18.91 18.56
C SER A 9 33.42 20.14 18.21
N PRO A 10 32.07 20.03 18.17
CA PRO A 10 31.21 21.18 18.00
C PRO A 10 31.21 22.02 19.29
N ARG A 11 31.43 23.32 19.14
CA ARG A 11 31.40 24.33 20.19
C ARG A 11 30.33 25.36 19.88
N GLY A 12 29.20 25.23 20.56
CA GLY A 12 28.06 26.10 20.34
C GLY A 12 27.36 25.74 19.04
N ALA A 13 26.09 25.37 19.17
CA ALA A 13 25.13 25.45 18.09
C ALA A 13 23.82 25.83 18.76
N THR A 14 23.27 26.95 18.34
CA THR A 14 22.00 27.48 18.86
C THR A 14 21.06 27.61 17.69
N TRP A 15 19.85 27.12 17.85
CA TRP A 15 18.79 27.30 16.86
C TRP A 15 17.50 27.65 17.57
N GLY A 16 16.80 28.61 17.00
CA GLY A 16 15.61 29.19 17.60
C GLY A 16 14.95 30.21 16.70
N PHE A 17 13.79 30.66 17.13
CA PHE A 17 13.06 31.75 16.49
C PHE A 17 12.72 32.83 17.49
N ASN A 18 12.50 34.03 16.96
CA ASN A 18 11.97 35.12 17.74
C ASN A 18 10.43 35.01 17.77
N PRO A 19 9.79 34.83 18.95
CA PRO A 19 8.33 34.74 19.07
C PRO A 19 7.56 35.98 18.61
N VAL A 20 8.22 37.13 18.50
CA VAL A 20 7.61 38.39 18.05
C VAL A 20 7.49 38.43 16.53
N THR A 21 8.60 38.18 15.84
CA THR A 21 8.69 38.29 14.38
C THR A 21 8.40 36.97 13.67
N LEU A 22 8.34 35.84 14.41
CA LEU A 22 8.26 34.48 13.90
C LEU A 22 9.33 34.16 12.84
N THR A 23 10.51 34.74 13.03
CA THR A 23 11.67 34.52 12.15
C THR A 23 12.66 33.62 12.87
N ALA A 24 13.06 32.50 12.26
CA ALA A 24 14.19 31.72 12.73
C ALA A 24 15.51 32.39 12.34
N GLU A 25 16.46 32.36 13.27
CA GLU A 25 17.84 32.70 13.00
C GLU A 25 18.50 31.59 12.17
N ILE A 26 19.47 31.97 11.34
CA ILE A 26 20.25 30.97 10.62
C ILE A 26 21.26 30.40 11.60
N GLY A 27 21.03 29.14 11.99
CA GLY A 27 21.86 28.44 12.95
C GLY A 27 23.32 28.46 12.52
N GLN A 28 24.18 28.77 13.47
CA GLN A 28 25.63 28.71 13.30
C GLN A 28 26.20 27.66 14.24
N VAL A 29 27.21 26.94 13.77
CA VAL A 29 28.01 26.03 14.58
C VAL A 29 29.47 26.40 14.43
N ASN A 30 30.21 26.46 15.54
CA ASN A 30 31.67 26.55 15.47
C ASN A 30 32.25 25.18 15.78
N ILE A 31 33.03 24.60 14.88
CA ILE A 31 33.64 23.29 15.05
C ILE A 31 35.13 23.49 15.26
N VAL A 32 35.64 23.02 16.39
CA VAL A 32 37.06 23.10 16.72
C VAL A 32 37.70 21.75 16.49
N ALA A 33 38.57 21.69 15.48
CA ALA A 33 39.44 20.56 15.18
C ALA A 33 40.81 20.75 15.85
N ILE A 34 41.35 19.69 16.42
CA ILE A 34 42.68 19.64 17.03
C ILE A 34 43.71 19.31 15.94
N ARG A 35 44.86 19.98 15.96
CA ARG A 35 46.03 19.59 15.17
C ARG A 35 46.99 18.76 16.01
N ASP A 36 47.66 17.80 15.39
CA ASP A 36 48.68 16.95 16.05
C ASP A 36 49.99 17.70 16.38
N GLY A 37 50.12 18.96 15.93
CA GLY A 37 51.19 19.88 16.34
C GLY A 37 50.97 21.31 15.82
N ILE A 38 51.63 22.30 16.45
CA ILE A 38 51.50 23.73 16.09
C ILE A 38 51.97 24.02 14.64
N LEU A 39 52.90 23.21 14.14
CA LEU A 39 53.51 23.31 12.79
C LEU A 39 53.23 22.08 11.93
N ASP A 40 52.35 21.18 12.39
CA ASP A 40 51.95 20.04 11.60
C ASP A 40 50.84 20.46 10.63
N PHE A 41 51.05 20.17 9.34
CA PHE A 41 50.12 20.47 8.25
C PHE A 41 49.62 19.20 7.56
N GLU A 42 50.02 18.01 8.04
CA GLU A 42 49.56 16.70 7.55
C GLU A 42 48.35 16.18 8.36
N ASP A 43 47.74 17.02 9.20
CA ASP A 43 46.53 16.61 9.92
C ASP A 43 45.33 16.46 8.96
N ARG A 44 44.48 15.49 9.28
CA ARG A 44 43.36 15.07 8.42
C ARG A 44 42.39 16.22 8.09
N VAL A 45 42.21 17.18 8.99
CA VAL A 45 41.26 18.30 8.76
C VAL A 45 41.89 19.33 7.84
N THR A 46 43.15 19.68 8.04
CA THR A 46 43.91 20.57 7.14
C THR A 46 43.99 19.98 5.73
N GLU A 47 44.25 18.67 5.60
CA GLU A 47 44.28 17.99 4.30
C GLU A 47 42.93 18.06 3.58
N ILE A 48 41.82 17.77 4.28
CA ILE A 48 40.47 17.85 3.69
C ILE A 48 40.16 19.28 3.23
N LEU A 49 40.47 20.29 4.04
CA LEU A 49 40.22 21.69 3.70
C LEU A 49 41.10 22.20 2.55
N ALA A 50 42.32 21.65 2.40
CA ALA A 50 43.24 22.03 1.32
C ALA A 50 43.01 21.26 0.01
N ALA A 51 42.54 20.02 0.09
CA ALA A 51 42.34 19.14 -1.08
C ALA A 51 41.00 19.38 -1.82
N HIS A 52 40.07 20.10 -1.20
CA HIS A 52 38.73 20.32 -1.73
C HIS A 52 38.33 21.79 -1.74
N ASP A 53 37.52 22.17 -2.72
CA ASP A 53 36.89 23.49 -2.73
C ASP A 53 35.95 23.61 -1.53
N ILE A 54 36.12 24.66 -0.72
CA ILE A 54 35.34 24.89 0.50
C ILE A 54 33.82 24.83 0.23
N GLY A 55 33.36 25.37 -0.90
CA GLY A 55 31.93 25.36 -1.28
C GLY A 55 31.37 23.98 -1.66
N SER A 56 32.23 22.97 -1.86
CA SER A 56 31.82 21.58 -2.09
C SER A 56 31.71 20.76 -0.81
N LEU A 57 32.21 21.30 0.30
CA LEU A 57 32.22 20.65 1.61
C LEU A 57 31.01 21.09 2.44
N PHE A 58 30.45 20.14 3.19
CA PHE A 58 29.48 20.39 4.25
C PHE A 58 29.77 19.45 5.41
N ILE A 59 29.38 19.86 6.61
CA ILE A 59 29.57 19.10 7.83
C ILE A 59 28.21 18.62 8.31
N ARG A 60 28.10 17.32 8.52
CA ARG A 60 26.90 16.70 9.08
C ARG A 60 27.10 16.41 10.56
N LEU A 61 26.24 16.97 11.40
CA LEU A 61 26.28 16.74 12.84
C LEU A 61 25.31 15.62 13.23
N TRP A 62 25.85 14.59 13.89
CA TRP A 62 25.09 13.47 14.44
C TRP A 62 25.31 13.37 15.94
N ILE A 63 24.28 12.93 16.66
CA ILE A 63 24.34 12.67 18.10
C ILE A 63 23.83 11.25 18.38
N GLY A 64 24.55 10.49 19.19
CA GLY A 64 24.14 9.16 19.60
C GLY A 64 24.96 8.66 20.78
N ALA A 65 24.48 7.61 21.44
CA ALA A 65 25.24 6.97 22.50
C ALA A 65 26.47 6.24 21.92
N THR A 66 27.53 6.14 22.71
CA THR A 66 28.80 5.53 22.25
C THR A 66 28.71 4.02 22.04
N ASN A 67 27.67 3.37 22.59
CA ASN A 67 27.43 1.94 22.50
C ASN A 67 26.45 1.54 21.37
N VAL A 68 25.90 2.50 20.63
CA VAL A 68 25.01 2.25 19.48
C VAL A 68 25.77 2.45 18.16
N THR A 69 25.30 1.78 17.12
CA THR A 69 25.94 1.75 15.81
C THR A 69 25.87 3.14 15.16
N LYS A 70 27.04 3.69 14.82
CA LYS A 70 27.17 5.01 14.17
C LYS A 70 26.36 5.07 12.87
N TYR A 71 25.70 6.19 12.65
CA TYR A 71 24.89 6.53 11.45
C TYR A 71 23.61 5.73 11.22
N SER A 72 23.46 4.52 11.77
CA SER A 72 22.19 3.77 11.71
C SER A 72 21.28 4.07 12.91
N GLU A 73 21.87 4.29 14.09
CA GLU A 73 21.13 4.53 15.33
C GLU A 73 21.39 5.93 15.90
N TRP A 74 22.31 6.69 15.30
CA TRP A 74 22.57 8.07 15.69
C TRP A 74 21.53 8.99 15.05
N MET A 75 21.14 10.03 15.79
CA MET A 75 20.22 11.07 15.35
C MET A 75 20.96 12.10 14.50
N HIS A 76 20.42 12.41 13.32
CA HIS A 76 20.91 13.50 12.47
C HIS A 76 20.35 14.81 12.99
N ILE A 77 21.23 15.71 13.45
CA ILE A 77 20.81 17.02 13.96
C ILE A 77 20.62 18.02 12.82
N ASP A 78 21.68 18.30 12.07
CA ASP A 78 21.61 19.19 10.91
C ASP A 78 22.83 19.06 9.99
N ASP A 79 22.74 19.66 8.80
CA ASP A 79 23.84 19.86 7.86
C ASP A 79 24.29 21.34 7.88
N TYR A 80 25.60 21.56 7.96
CA TYR A 80 26.21 22.89 8.01
C TYR A 80 27.17 23.10 6.83
N PHE A 81 26.98 24.18 6.08
CA PHE A 81 27.90 24.62 5.05
C PHE A 81 29.03 25.45 5.66
N ILE A 82 30.25 25.28 5.18
CA ILE A 82 31.40 26.03 5.68
C ILE A 82 31.29 27.47 5.17
N ASP A 83 31.17 28.42 6.10
CA ASP A 83 31.14 29.86 5.83
C ASP A 83 32.56 30.45 5.92
N ASP A 84 33.29 30.10 6.99
CA ASP A 84 34.68 30.53 7.20
C ASP A 84 35.50 29.47 7.94
N THR A 85 36.82 29.58 7.83
CA THR A 85 37.79 28.74 8.54
C THR A 85 38.89 29.61 9.17
N GLU A 86 39.15 29.40 10.45
CA GLU A 86 40.16 30.11 11.22
C GLU A 86 41.29 29.15 11.62
N GLY A 87 42.54 29.58 11.46
CA GLY A 87 43.71 28.87 12.01
C GLY A 87 43.93 29.28 13.47
N LEU A 88 43.75 28.33 14.40
CA LEU A 88 43.98 28.55 15.82
C LEU A 88 45.38 28.07 16.22
N THR A 89 45.95 28.62 17.31
CA THR A 89 47.32 28.30 17.79
C THR A 89 47.57 26.81 18.08
N GLY A 90 46.53 25.97 18.16
CA GLY A 90 46.63 24.52 18.31
C GLY A 90 45.49 23.75 17.65
N GLY A 91 44.88 24.31 16.60
CA GLY A 91 43.69 23.72 15.99
C GLY A 91 43.17 24.50 14.79
N HIS A 92 42.03 24.07 14.27
CA HIS A 92 41.25 24.78 13.25
C HIS A 92 39.85 25.07 13.78
N GLY A 93 39.41 26.32 13.65
CA GLY A 93 38.01 26.69 13.82
C GLY A 93 37.31 26.62 12.47
N ILE A 94 36.18 25.94 12.38
CA ILE A 94 35.34 25.89 11.19
C ILE A 94 33.99 26.48 11.56
N LEU A 95 33.66 27.61 10.95
CA LEU A 95 32.35 28.24 11.11
C LEU A 95 31.40 27.66 10.07
N GLY A 96 30.40 26.93 10.56
CA GLY A 96 29.33 26.36 9.75
C GLY A 96 28.04 27.17 9.86
N VAL A 97 27.33 27.34 8.75
CA VAL A 97 25.98 27.90 8.67
C VAL A 97 24.98 26.82 8.27
N SER A 98 23.79 26.81 8.88
CA SER A 98 22.78 25.78 8.59
C SER A 98 22.26 25.88 7.16
N VAL A 99 21.56 24.83 6.72
CA VAL A 99 20.92 24.75 5.38
C VAL A 99 19.96 25.90 5.11
N LEU A 100 19.47 26.59 6.15
CA LEU A 100 18.64 27.79 6.04
C LEU A 100 19.34 28.95 5.32
N ALA A 101 20.67 28.93 5.25
CA ALA A 101 21.43 29.88 4.44
C ALA A 101 21.19 29.73 2.94
N LEU A 102 20.82 28.53 2.45
CA LEU A 102 20.59 28.28 1.01
C LEU A 102 19.42 29.08 0.45
N ILE A 103 18.44 29.42 1.29
CA ILE A 103 17.28 30.23 0.89
C ILE A 103 17.55 31.75 0.95
N ARG A 104 18.81 32.20 1.09
CA ARG A 104 19.18 33.64 1.06
C ARG A 104 19.18 34.25 -0.35
N GLY A 105 18.82 33.50 -1.40
CA GLY A 105 18.77 33.97 -2.78
C GLY A 105 18.00 35.30 -2.95
N LYS A 106 18.47 36.17 -3.85
CA LYS A 106 17.79 37.42 -4.19
C LYS A 106 16.55 37.17 -5.05
N LEU A 107 15.47 37.86 -4.75
CA LEU A 107 14.22 37.87 -5.52
C LEU A 107 13.92 39.29 -6.02
N PRO A 108 13.51 39.46 -7.29
CA PRO A 108 13.38 38.45 -8.34
C PRO A 108 14.75 37.95 -8.85
N THR A 109 14.80 36.69 -9.30
CA THR A 109 16.01 36.12 -9.92
C THR A 109 16.32 36.83 -11.23
N TRP A 110 17.60 37.06 -11.51
CA TRP A 110 18.01 37.80 -12.70
C TRP A 110 17.80 36.98 -13.97
N SER A 111 16.86 37.39 -14.83
CA SER A 111 16.61 36.77 -16.13
C SER A 111 16.46 37.84 -17.21
N SER A 112 17.59 38.26 -17.81
CA SER A 112 17.67 39.32 -18.86
C SER A 112 17.13 40.72 -18.47
N GLY A 113 16.73 40.92 -17.21
CA GLY A 113 16.30 42.17 -16.59
C GLY A 113 15.74 41.92 -15.18
N ARG A 114 15.49 42.97 -14.39
CA ARG A 114 14.75 42.85 -13.10
C ARG A 114 13.25 42.93 -13.37
N THR A 115 12.63 41.81 -13.72
CA THR A 115 11.17 41.70 -13.84
C THR A 115 10.54 41.46 -12.47
N LYS A 116 9.53 42.26 -12.10
CA LYS A 116 8.79 42.09 -10.83
C LYS A 116 8.16 40.70 -10.75
N LEU A 117 8.25 40.06 -9.58
CA LEU A 117 7.60 38.79 -9.32
C LEU A 117 6.21 39.06 -8.74
N SER A 118 5.15 38.65 -9.43
CA SER A 118 3.76 38.98 -9.05
C SER A 118 2.98 37.70 -8.75
N TYR A 119 2.39 37.64 -7.56
CA TYR A 119 1.45 36.61 -7.16
C TYR A 119 0.08 37.27 -7.01
N GLU A 120 -0.89 36.85 -7.81
CA GLU A 120 -2.25 37.36 -7.75
C GLU A 120 -3.20 36.20 -7.47
N ASN A 121 -3.99 36.34 -6.40
CA ASN A 121 -4.96 35.36 -5.93
C ASN A 121 -4.40 33.93 -5.85
N LYS A 122 -3.21 33.79 -5.25
CA LYS A 122 -2.55 32.49 -5.06
C LYS A 122 -2.66 32.03 -3.62
N THR A 123 -2.67 30.71 -3.40
CA THR A 123 -2.72 30.14 -2.04
C THR A 123 -1.37 30.28 -1.35
N LEU A 124 -1.35 30.34 -0.01
CA LEU A 124 -0.10 30.39 0.76
C LEU A 124 0.84 29.24 0.39
N LYS A 125 0.31 28.02 0.29
CA LYS A 125 1.05 26.84 -0.19
C LYS A 125 1.68 27.07 -1.55
N PHE A 126 0.90 27.51 -2.55
CA PHE A 126 1.40 27.73 -3.91
C PHE A 126 2.54 28.75 -3.95
N VAL A 127 2.43 29.86 -3.20
CA VAL A 127 3.49 30.87 -3.18
C VAL A 127 4.75 30.33 -2.51
N TRP A 128 4.62 29.61 -1.39
CA TRP A 128 5.76 29.00 -0.70
C TRP A 128 6.49 28.00 -1.61
N ASP A 129 5.74 27.07 -2.21
CA ASP A 129 6.28 26.05 -3.13
C ASP A 129 6.95 26.71 -4.34
N SER A 130 6.33 27.75 -4.93
CA SER A 130 6.90 28.50 -6.04
C SER A 130 8.24 29.17 -5.70
N VAL A 131 8.36 29.76 -4.51
CA VAL A 131 9.61 30.41 -4.08
C VAL A 131 10.71 29.38 -3.85
N VAL A 132 10.42 28.27 -3.18
CA VAL A 132 11.42 27.22 -2.88
C VAL A 132 11.84 26.48 -4.16
N ASP A 133 10.89 26.10 -5.00
CA ASP A 133 11.12 25.19 -6.11
C ASP A 133 11.60 25.91 -7.37
N SER A 134 10.98 27.04 -7.70
CA SER A 134 11.22 27.71 -8.99
C SER A 134 12.23 28.86 -8.88
N HIS A 135 12.27 29.56 -7.74
CA HIS A 135 13.12 30.74 -7.60
C HIS A 135 14.41 30.48 -6.83
N VAL A 136 14.35 29.76 -5.71
CA VAL A 136 15.56 29.29 -5.01
C VAL A 136 16.12 28.04 -5.70
N ALA A 137 15.24 27.18 -6.25
CA ALA A 137 15.60 25.87 -6.80
C ALA A 137 16.36 25.02 -5.77
N LEU A 138 15.81 24.95 -4.55
CA LEU A 138 16.41 24.18 -3.47
C LEU A 138 16.41 22.69 -3.86
N ALA A 139 17.55 22.00 -3.73
CA ALA A 139 17.61 20.56 -4.07
C ALA A 139 16.72 19.73 -3.14
N ASP A 140 16.11 18.66 -3.64
CA ASP A 140 15.11 17.86 -2.91
C ASP A 140 15.63 17.34 -1.56
N ARG A 141 16.92 17.00 -1.45
CA ARG A 141 17.54 16.55 -0.20
C ARG A 141 17.47 17.57 0.94
N TYR A 142 17.35 18.85 0.61
CA TYR A 142 17.29 19.97 1.55
C TYR A 142 15.85 20.45 1.79
N ARG A 143 14.84 19.84 1.15
CA ARG A 143 13.44 20.19 1.33
C ARG A 143 12.82 19.34 2.43
N GLY A 144 12.25 20.01 3.42
CA GLY A 144 11.36 19.41 4.41
C GLY A 144 9.91 19.84 4.19
N PRO A 145 9.02 19.55 5.15
CA PRO A 145 7.61 19.95 5.10
C PRO A 145 7.44 21.46 4.88
N GLY A 146 6.52 21.84 3.99
CA GLY A 146 6.22 23.24 3.66
C GLY A 146 4.94 23.74 4.34
N ILE A 147 4.42 24.87 3.85
CA ILE A 147 3.10 25.36 4.27
C ILE A 147 2.02 24.53 3.56
N GLU A 148 1.12 23.90 4.32
CA GLU A 148 0.04 23.08 3.76
C GLU A 148 -1.29 23.83 3.52
N ASP A 149 -1.36 25.11 3.89
CA ASP A 149 -2.56 25.93 3.67
C ASP A 149 -2.77 26.22 2.18
N ALA A 150 -3.60 25.37 1.56
CA ALA A 150 -4.05 25.48 0.18
C ALA A 150 -5.36 26.29 0.02
N THR A 151 -5.83 26.96 1.08
CA THR A 151 -7.14 27.66 1.09
C THR A 151 -6.99 29.16 1.20
N THR A 152 -6.05 29.65 2.02
CA THR A 152 -5.85 31.07 2.24
C THR A 152 -5.21 31.71 1.02
N ILE A 153 -5.93 32.66 0.41
CA ILE A 153 -5.50 33.39 -0.77
C ILE A 153 -4.74 34.66 -0.37
N VAL A 154 -3.60 34.89 -1.04
CA VAL A 154 -2.74 36.07 -0.88
C VAL A 154 -2.38 36.69 -2.23
N THR A 155 -2.00 37.96 -2.21
CA THR A 155 -1.52 38.70 -3.40
C THR A 155 -0.35 39.57 -3.04
N ASN A 156 0.74 39.57 -3.82
CA ASN A 156 1.83 40.52 -3.66
C ASN A 156 2.61 40.75 -4.96
N GLN A 157 3.32 41.89 -5.05
CA GLN A 157 4.30 42.18 -6.09
C GLN A 157 5.66 42.43 -5.46
N ILE A 158 6.59 41.49 -5.64
CA ILE A 158 7.95 41.52 -5.10
C ILE A 158 8.87 42.19 -6.13
N THR A 159 9.43 43.33 -5.75
CA THR A 159 10.36 44.12 -6.58
C THR A 159 11.81 43.99 -6.16
N ASP A 160 12.06 43.87 -4.85
CA ASP A 160 13.39 43.64 -4.26
C ASP A 160 13.21 43.00 -2.88
N SER A 161 13.57 41.72 -2.75
CA SER A 161 13.51 40.96 -1.50
C SER A 161 14.53 39.82 -1.51
N THR A 162 14.67 39.11 -0.40
CA THR A 162 15.35 37.81 -0.36
C THR A 162 14.30 36.71 -0.23
N ALA A 163 14.61 35.51 -0.72
CA ALA A 163 13.72 34.37 -0.59
C ALA A 163 13.45 34.04 0.88
N LYS A 164 14.48 34.05 1.75
CA LYS A 164 14.32 33.90 3.21
C LYS A 164 13.29 34.86 3.78
N ARG A 165 13.42 36.15 3.48
CA ARG A 165 12.50 37.18 3.99
C ARG A 165 11.07 36.93 3.49
N THR A 166 10.93 36.62 2.21
CA THR A 166 9.63 36.33 1.60
C THR A 166 8.96 35.10 2.23
N LEU A 167 9.73 34.03 2.42
CA LEU A 167 9.26 32.81 3.08
C LEU A 167 8.89 33.07 4.54
N ASP A 168 9.65 33.90 5.26
CA ASP A 168 9.33 34.30 6.64
C ASP A 168 8.05 35.13 6.72
N GLU A 169 7.80 36.01 5.75
CA GLU A 169 6.53 36.76 5.65
C GLU A 169 5.34 35.79 5.47
N LEU A 170 5.48 34.79 4.60
CA LEU A 170 4.45 33.75 4.38
C LEU A 170 4.26 32.88 5.62
N ALA A 171 5.35 32.45 6.27
CA ALA A 171 5.30 31.67 7.49
C ALA A 171 4.63 32.43 8.64
N TYR A 172 4.93 33.73 8.76
CA TYR A 172 4.25 34.60 9.72
C TYR A 172 2.74 34.61 9.46
N LEU A 173 2.28 34.75 8.22
CA LEU A 173 0.85 34.71 7.89
C LEU A 173 0.22 33.38 8.29
N ALA A 174 0.85 32.27 7.93
CA ALA A 174 0.43 30.91 8.28
C ALA A 174 0.47 30.62 9.79
N GLY A 175 1.21 31.41 10.59
CA GLY A 175 1.31 31.23 12.04
C GLY A 175 2.43 30.30 12.49
N GLY A 176 3.43 30.11 11.64
CA GLY A 176 4.61 29.30 11.91
C GLY A 176 5.92 30.02 11.61
N VAL A 177 6.99 29.24 11.51
CA VAL A 177 8.35 29.70 11.23
C VAL A 177 9.05 28.75 10.25
N ASN A 178 9.89 29.28 9.37
CA ASN A 178 10.80 28.44 8.59
C ASN A 178 12.08 28.21 9.37
N THR A 179 12.38 26.95 9.71
CA THR A 179 13.57 26.52 10.47
C THR A 179 14.30 25.40 9.73
N THR A 180 15.42 24.95 10.29
CA THR A 180 16.09 23.71 9.86
C THR A 180 16.03 22.63 10.91
N SER A 181 16.03 21.38 10.43
CA SER A 181 16.33 20.17 11.21
C SER A 181 16.68 19.06 10.23
N ALA A 182 17.55 18.14 10.65
CA ALA A 182 17.99 16.98 9.86
C ALA A 182 18.48 17.34 8.45
N GLY A 183 19.13 18.50 8.30
CA GLY A 183 19.64 18.97 7.00
C GLY A 183 18.55 19.50 6.06
N GLN A 184 17.32 19.70 6.53
CA GLN A 184 16.20 20.15 5.70
C GLN A 184 15.67 21.50 6.15
N VAL A 185 15.28 22.34 5.19
CA VAL A 185 14.51 23.56 5.42
C VAL A 185 13.04 23.19 5.50
N LYS A 186 12.39 23.47 6.63
CA LYS A 186 10.99 23.13 6.88
C LYS A 186 10.21 24.29 7.50
N PHE A 187 8.92 24.34 7.19
CA PHE A 187 7.95 25.15 7.90
C PHE A 187 7.44 24.38 9.13
N VAL A 188 7.41 25.06 10.27
CA VAL A 188 6.86 24.53 11.52
C VAL A 188 5.77 25.49 11.98
N ASP A 189 4.54 25.00 12.05
CA ASP A 189 3.45 25.75 12.70
C ASP A 189 3.79 25.92 14.18
N ILE A 190 3.57 27.12 14.74
CA ILE A 190 3.85 27.45 16.14
C ILE A 190 2.54 27.68 16.91
N HIS A 191 1.51 28.14 16.22
CA HIS A 191 0.28 28.62 16.83
C HIS A 191 -0.88 27.62 16.76
N GLY A 192 -0.83 26.65 15.86
CA GLY A 192 -1.81 25.57 15.78
C GLY A 192 -1.85 24.66 17.02
N GLU A 193 -2.83 23.76 16.99
CA GLU A 193 -2.94 22.68 17.98
C GLU A 193 -1.79 21.70 17.79
N LYS A 194 -1.21 21.26 18.90
CA LYS A 194 0.00 20.43 18.95
C LYS A 194 -0.10 19.46 20.11
N ASP A 195 0.44 18.28 19.88
CA ASP A 195 0.63 17.30 20.94
C ASP A 195 1.81 17.68 21.82
N ILE A 196 1.73 17.24 23.08
CA ILE A 196 2.84 17.38 24.02
C ILE A 196 3.93 16.37 23.66
N VAL A 197 5.12 16.87 23.35
CA VAL A 197 6.30 16.08 22.97
C VAL A 197 7.04 15.59 24.20
N ALA A 198 7.18 16.43 25.23
CA ALA A 198 7.90 16.09 26.45
C ALA A 198 7.31 16.80 27.68
N VAL A 199 7.42 16.13 28.84
CA VAL A 199 7.00 16.65 30.15
C VAL A 199 8.22 16.68 31.07
N PHE A 200 8.50 17.86 31.63
CA PHE A 200 9.64 18.11 32.47
C PHE A 200 9.17 18.40 33.91
N PRO A 201 9.26 17.42 34.82
CA PRO A 201 8.99 17.66 36.23
C PRO A 201 10.09 18.54 36.85
N LYS A 202 9.80 19.15 38.01
CA LYS A 202 10.76 20.04 38.69
C LYS A 202 12.05 19.34 39.10
N GLU A 203 12.02 18.01 39.26
CA GLU A 203 13.20 17.20 39.62
C GLU A 203 14.20 17.12 38.47
N GLU A 204 13.75 17.26 37.22
CA GLU A 204 14.58 17.11 36.03
C GLU A 204 15.11 18.45 35.49
N THR A 205 14.50 19.57 35.88
CA THR A 205 14.83 20.89 35.33
C THR A 205 15.16 21.95 36.37
N PHE A 206 16.11 22.82 36.01
CA PHE A 206 16.49 24.00 36.75
C PHE A 206 15.99 25.26 36.02
N PRO A 207 15.14 26.09 36.64
CA PRO A 207 14.71 27.34 36.04
C PRO A 207 15.87 28.36 36.03
N VAL A 208 16.33 28.74 34.84
CA VAL A 208 17.40 29.72 34.62
C VAL A 208 16.81 31.13 34.65
N ALA A 209 15.79 31.39 33.84
CA ALA A 209 15.11 32.68 33.76
C ALA A 209 13.61 32.47 33.60
N VAL A 210 12.82 33.00 34.53
CA VAL A 210 11.36 32.89 34.52
C VAL A 210 10.79 34.30 34.61
N THR A 211 10.14 34.77 33.53
CA THR A 211 9.57 36.12 33.47
C THR A 211 8.08 36.09 33.10
N PRO A 212 7.23 36.92 33.74
CA PRO A 212 5.83 37.06 33.37
C PRO A 212 5.61 37.89 32.09
N GLY A 213 6.66 38.43 31.47
CA GLY A 213 6.57 38.96 30.10
C GLY A 213 6.02 40.38 29.94
N PHE A 214 5.77 41.11 31.03
CA PHE A 214 5.10 42.43 30.98
C PHE A 214 5.84 43.52 30.17
N ARG A 215 7.13 43.35 29.90
CA ARG A 215 7.93 44.32 29.13
C ARG A 215 7.53 44.37 27.65
N ASP A 216 7.12 43.25 27.08
CA ASP A 216 6.86 43.10 25.63
C ASP A 216 5.34 43.08 25.34
N ARG A 217 4.56 43.84 26.11
CA ARG A 217 3.09 43.78 26.10
C ARG A 217 2.49 44.67 25.02
N ILE A 218 1.59 44.10 24.21
CA ILE A 218 0.91 44.80 23.11
C ILE A 218 -0.60 44.68 23.30
N PRO A 219 -1.20 45.56 24.10
CA PRO A 219 -2.63 45.51 24.35
C PRO A 219 -3.47 45.91 23.13
N GLU A 220 -2.84 46.52 22.11
CA GLU A 220 -3.48 47.04 20.91
C GLU A 220 -2.59 46.77 19.70
N PHE A 221 -3.17 46.23 18.61
CA PHE A 221 -2.45 45.85 17.40
C PHE A 221 -3.27 46.18 16.15
N PHE A 222 -2.61 46.73 15.15
CA PHE A 222 -3.23 47.15 13.88
C PHE A 222 -2.73 46.29 12.71
N VAL A 223 -3.65 45.83 11.88
CA VAL A 223 -3.36 45.04 10.68
C VAL A 223 -3.90 45.79 9.46
N PRO A 224 -3.06 46.60 8.79
CA PRO A 224 -3.40 47.11 7.47
C PRO A 224 -3.51 45.96 6.46
N PHE A 225 -4.43 46.06 5.52
CA PHE A 225 -4.64 45.03 4.48
C PHE A 225 -5.22 45.64 3.21
N ASN A 226 -5.30 44.82 2.16
CA ASN A 226 -5.81 45.21 0.84
C ASN A 226 -5.00 46.36 0.22
N TYR A 227 -3.72 46.09 -0.04
CA TYR A 227 -2.77 47.04 -0.61
C TYR A 227 -3.04 47.31 -2.10
N ASP A 228 -3.20 48.58 -2.47
CA ASP A 228 -3.33 49.02 -3.86
C ASP A 228 -1.93 49.31 -4.43
N PHE A 229 -1.42 48.41 -5.28
CA PHE A 229 -0.09 48.55 -5.90
C PHE A 229 0.03 49.76 -6.84
N GLY A 230 -1.09 50.29 -7.37
CA GLY A 230 -1.09 51.48 -8.21
C GLY A 230 -1.00 52.77 -7.41
N LYS A 231 -1.65 52.81 -6.24
CA LYS A 231 -1.67 53.98 -5.34
C LYS A 231 -0.65 53.91 -4.20
N GLN A 232 0.02 52.78 -4.04
CA GLN A 232 1.01 52.50 -3.00
C GLN A 232 0.49 52.68 -1.56
N ASN A 233 -0.79 52.42 -1.32
CA ASN A 233 -1.41 52.56 -0.01
C ASN A 233 -2.29 51.37 0.36
N PHE A 234 -2.47 51.16 1.67
CA PHE A 234 -3.48 50.24 2.19
C PHE A 234 -4.84 50.93 2.15
N THR A 235 -5.85 50.19 1.70
CA THR A 235 -7.22 50.72 1.60
C THR A 235 -8.04 50.46 2.86
N ARG A 236 -7.61 49.51 3.71
CA ARG A 236 -8.33 49.09 4.92
C ARG A 236 -7.37 48.71 6.05
N GLU A 237 -7.91 48.68 7.25
CA GLU A 237 -7.18 48.32 8.48
C GLU A 237 -8.12 47.58 9.44
N GLN A 238 -7.60 46.55 10.12
CA GLN A 238 -8.26 45.93 11.25
C GLN A 238 -7.54 46.26 12.55
N ARG A 239 -8.31 46.64 13.56
CA ARG A 239 -7.81 46.91 14.92
C ARG A 239 -8.18 45.77 15.86
N GLY A 240 -7.24 45.37 16.71
CA GLY A 240 -7.45 44.42 17.81
C GLY A 240 -7.08 45.04 19.15
N PHE A 241 -7.81 44.66 20.20
CA PHE A 241 -7.51 45.10 21.56
C PHE A 241 -7.69 43.94 22.56
N HIS A 242 -6.79 43.84 23.53
CA HIS A 242 -6.91 42.92 24.67
C HIS A 242 -7.58 43.64 25.85
N ALA A 243 -8.92 43.72 25.86
CA ALA A 243 -9.70 44.52 26.82
C ALA A 243 -9.33 44.29 28.30
N ASP A 244 -9.15 43.02 28.69
CA ASP A 244 -8.79 42.64 30.05
C ASP A 244 -7.40 43.14 30.47
N SER A 245 -6.45 43.19 29.54
CA SER A 245 -5.08 43.64 29.80
C SER A 245 -5.07 45.14 30.05
N ILE A 246 -5.80 45.90 29.22
CA ILE A 246 -5.96 47.35 29.37
C ILE A 246 -6.61 47.69 30.71
N THR A 247 -7.69 47.00 31.06
CA THR A 247 -8.49 47.31 32.26
C THR A 247 -7.78 46.90 33.55
N LYS A 248 -7.16 45.71 33.58
CA LYS A 248 -6.63 45.11 34.82
C LYS A 248 -5.15 45.36 35.04
N MET A 249 -4.36 45.55 33.97
CA MET A 249 -2.92 45.83 34.03
C MET A 249 -2.59 47.28 33.64
N GLY A 250 -3.61 48.10 33.30
CA GLY A 250 -3.47 49.48 32.85
C GLY A 250 -2.96 49.59 31.41
N GLN A 251 -3.12 50.77 30.80
CA GLN A 251 -2.56 51.07 29.48
C GLN A 251 -1.05 50.85 29.46
N ALA A 252 -0.50 50.36 28.34
CA ALA A 252 0.94 50.38 28.12
C ALA A 252 1.35 51.85 28.00
N ARG A 253 2.07 52.36 28.99
CA ARG A 253 2.33 53.81 29.13
C ARG A 253 3.56 54.28 28.35
N ILE A 254 4.34 53.37 27.76
CA ILE A 254 5.70 53.65 27.27
C ILE A 254 5.79 53.52 25.75
N ASP A 255 5.06 52.58 25.13
CA ASP A 255 5.23 52.25 23.71
C ASP A 255 3.98 52.57 22.89
N GLU A 256 4.20 53.08 21.68
CA GLU A 256 3.14 53.32 20.69
C GLU A 256 2.50 51.98 20.25
N PRO A 257 1.21 51.97 19.86
CA PRO A 257 0.57 50.76 19.36
C PRO A 257 1.30 50.16 18.16
N GLU A 258 1.58 48.85 18.20
CA GLU A 258 2.31 48.17 17.13
C GLU A 258 1.41 47.94 15.91
N VAL A 259 1.94 48.23 14.73
CA VAL A 259 1.29 48.00 13.44
C VAL A 259 2.02 46.86 12.73
N LEU A 260 1.28 45.95 12.08
CA LEU A 260 1.88 44.89 11.28
C LEU A 260 2.77 45.49 10.19
N GLN A 261 3.97 44.94 10.02
CA GLN A 261 4.93 45.44 9.05
C GLN A 261 4.37 45.42 7.62
N ASP A 262 4.58 46.51 6.87
CA ASP A 262 4.03 46.71 5.52
C ASP A 262 4.34 45.56 4.56
N ASN A 263 5.53 44.96 4.66
CA ASN A 263 5.93 43.84 3.81
C ASN A 263 5.07 42.59 4.04
N ILE A 264 4.69 42.30 5.29
CA ILE A 264 3.78 41.20 5.63
C ILE A 264 2.33 41.58 5.26
N ALA A 265 1.92 42.81 5.61
CA ALA A 265 0.57 43.31 5.38
C ALA A 265 0.17 43.35 3.89
N LYS A 266 1.12 43.60 2.99
CA LYS A 266 0.90 43.63 1.53
C LYS A 266 0.33 42.34 0.97
N TRP A 267 0.62 41.19 1.59
CA TRP A 267 0.11 39.88 1.18
C TRP A 267 -1.38 39.70 1.45
N ILE A 268 -1.93 40.42 2.43
CA ILE A 268 -3.28 40.22 2.93
C ILE A 268 -4.27 40.96 2.03
N ILE A 269 -5.14 40.21 1.36
CA ILE A 269 -6.19 40.77 0.50
C ILE A 269 -7.50 40.96 1.27
N GLY A 270 -8.34 41.89 0.78
CA GLY A 270 -9.75 41.92 1.18
C GLY A 270 -10.49 40.74 0.54
N GLN A 271 -11.36 40.08 1.30
CA GLN A 271 -12.16 38.97 0.78
C GLN A 271 -13.43 39.53 0.09
N THR A 272 -13.82 38.92 -1.03
CA THR A 272 -15.10 39.24 -1.70
C THR A 272 -16.20 38.23 -1.41
N ASP A 273 -15.88 37.05 -0.84
CA ASP A 273 -16.84 36.06 -0.36
C ASP A 273 -16.14 35.07 0.61
N LYS A 274 -16.84 34.63 1.67
CA LYS A 274 -16.36 33.65 2.67
C LYS A 274 -16.22 32.21 2.17
N GLY A 275 -16.57 31.93 0.93
CA GLY A 275 -16.60 30.55 0.39
C GLY A 275 -17.65 29.63 1.04
N ASP A 276 -18.45 30.14 1.99
CA ASP A 276 -19.50 29.40 2.72
C ASP A 276 -20.93 29.76 2.26
N GLY A 277 -21.07 30.59 1.21
CA GLY A 277 -22.35 31.04 0.69
C GLY A 277 -23.08 32.08 1.56
N THR A 278 -22.46 32.58 2.63
CA THR A 278 -23.01 33.71 3.40
C THR A 278 -22.47 35.04 2.85
N PRO A 279 -23.33 36.07 2.63
CA PRO A 279 -22.86 37.37 2.20
C PRO A 279 -21.97 37.99 3.27
N ASP A 280 -20.80 38.47 2.87
CA ASP A 280 -19.91 39.25 3.73
C ASP A 280 -20.62 40.50 4.26
N THR A 281 -20.31 40.90 5.50
CA THR A 281 -20.29 42.33 5.81
C THR A 281 -19.19 42.91 4.91
N PRO A 282 -19.48 43.78 3.94
CA PRO A 282 -18.54 44.08 2.87
C PRO A 282 -17.19 44.58 3.40
N GLY A 283 -16.16 43.72 3.35
CA GLY A 283 -14.78 44.15 3.41
C GLY A 283 -13.86 43.72 4.53
N GLU A 284 -14.17 42.67 5.28
CA GLU A 284 -13.23 42.07 6.23
C GLU A 284 -12.37 40.97 5.57
N SER A 285 -11.16 40.76 6.08
CA SER A 285 -10.28 39.67 5.61
C SER A 285 -10.18 38.63 6.73
N ALA A 286 -10.48 37.36 6.41
CA ALA A 286 -10.33 36.26 7.36
C ALA A 286 -8.87 36.13 7.85
N LEU A 287 -7.90 36.31 6.94
CA LEU A 287 -6.49 36.29 7.26
C LEU A 287 -6.07 37.45 8.18
N ALA A 288 -6.51 38.69 7.89
CA ALA A 288 -6.26 39.83 8.78
C ALA A 288 -6.84 39.56 10.19
N THR A 289 -8.03 38.96 10.24
CA THR A 289 -8.73 38.63 11.49
C THR A 289 -7.96 37.60 12.29
N ALA A 290 -7.43 36.57 11.63
CA ALA A 290 -6.64 35.51 12.24
C ALA A 290 -5.30 36.04 12.79
N VAL A 291 -4.54 36.78 11.98
CA VAL A 291 -3.26 37.40 12.40
C VAL A 291 -3.46 38.31 13.61
N ARG A 292 -4.48 39.18 13.56
CA ARG A 292 -4.84 40.06 14.67
C ARG A 292 -5.16 39.28 15.94
N LYS A 293 -6.06 38.29 15.87
CA LYS A 293 -6.45 37.48 17.04
C LYS A 293 -5.23 36.77 17.64
N ARG A 294 -4.36 36.24 16.80
CA ARG A 294 -3.14 35.53 17.21
C ARG A 294 -2.21 36.42 18.01
N VAL A 295 -1.84 37.59 17.48
CA VAL A 295 -0.94 38.54 18.16
C VAL A 295 -1.54 39.04 19.47
N ILE A 296 -2.83 39.41 19.45
CA ILE A 296 -3.52 39.89 20.65
C ILE A 296 -3.59 38.82 21.75
N ASN A 297 -3.90 37.57 21.40
CA ASN A 297 -3.99 36.49 22.38
C ASN A 297 -2.63 36.13 22.98
N THR A 298 -1.53 36.24 22.21
CA THR A 298 -0.21 35.82 22.67
C THR A 298 0.67 36.92 23.26
N ARG A 299 0.49 38.18 22.84
CA ARG A 299 1.28 39.32 23.31
C ARG A 299 0.45 40.38 24.03
N GLY A 300 -0.89 40.27 24.02
CA GLY A 300 -1.82 41.21 24.66
C GLY A 300 -1.57 41.42 26.14
N ALA A 301 -1.19 40.35 26.85
CA ALA A 301 -0.87 40.37 28.28
C ALA A 301 0.65 40.36 28.56
N GLY A 302 1.50 40.34 27.54
CA GLY A 302 2.95 40.24 27.63
C GLY A 302 3.50 38.96 27.02
N LEU A 303 4.77 38.98 26.60
CA LEU A 303 5.46 37.81 26.03
C LEU A 303 6.12 36.97 27.14
N ILE A 304 5.51 35.84 27.49
CA ILE A 304 6.01 34.97 28.56
C ILE A 304 7.07 34.00 28.01
N ARG A 305 8.33 34.22 28.38
CA ARG A 305 9.46 33.34 28.03
C ARG A 305 10.09 32.75 29.28
N LEU A 306 10.21 31.44 29.31
CA LEU A 306 10.78 30.70 30.43
C LEU A 306 11.96 29.86 29.94
N GLN A 307 13.12 30.01 30.57
CA GLN A 307 14.36 29.30 30.24
C GLN A 307 14.67 28.28 31.33
N PHE A 308 14.98 27.06 30.90
CA PHE A 308 15.27 25.93 31.77
C PHE A 308 16.54 25.21 31.32
N ARG A 309 17.21 24.59 32.29
CA ARG A 309 18.29 23.64 32.06
C ARG A 309 17.86 22.27 32.59
N SER A 310 17.87 21.27 31.74
CA SER A 310 17.59 19.88 32.08
C SER A 310 18.84 19.16 32.62
N ILE A 311 18.63 18.17 33.48
CA ILE A 311 19.66 17.25 33.96
C ILE A 311 20.07 16.27 32.86
N TYR A 312 19.09 15.77 32.10
CA TYR A 312 19.29 14.84 31.01
C TYR A 312 19.38 15.58 29.67
N ALA A 313 20.07 14.95 28.72
CA ALA A 313 20.12 15.44 27.35
C ALA A 313 18.86 14.98 26.59
N TYR A 314 18.27 15.92 25.85
CA TYR A 314 17.11 15.69 24.99
C TYR A 314 17.43 16.23 23.58
N PRO A 315 18.37 15.60 22.85
CA PRO A 315 18.76 16.05 21.51
C PRO A 315 17.62 16.03 20.49
N GLU A 316 16.55 15.28 20.76
CA GLU A 316 15.32 15.22 19.96
C GLU A 316 14.44 16.47 20.06
N LEU A 317 14.68 17.37 21.02
CA LEU A 317 13.87 18.58 21.16
C LEU A 317 14.09 19.51 19.98
N GLU A 318 13.03 19.78 19.25
CA GLU A 318 13.04 20.69 18.13
C GLU A 318 12.38 22.02 18.48
N VAL A 319 12.74 23.03 17.69
CA VAL A 319 12.09 24.33 17.74
C VAL A 319 10.67 24.18 17.18
N GLY A 320 9.69 24.62 17.98
CA GLY A 320 8.28 24.47 17.66
C GLY A 320 7.58 23.32 18.36
N ASP A 321 8.29 22.46 19.09
CA ASP A 321 7.68 21.42 19.91
C ASP A 321 6.91 21.99 21.09
N LEU A 322 5.76 21.41 21.39
CA LEU A 322 5.01 21.76 22.59
C LEU A 322 5.49 20.89 23.76
N VAL A 323 6.00 21.53 24.81
CA VAL A 323 6.48 20.84 26.01
C VAL A 323 5.76 21.37 27.24
N VAL A 324 5.76 20.54 28.29
CA VAL A 324 5.17 20.89 29.58
C VAL A 324 6.28 20.96 30.61
N VAL A 325 6.37 22.06 31.36
CA VAL A 325 7.40 22.24 32.38
C VAL A 325 6.77 22.63 33.71
N GLU A 326 7.20 21.97 34.78
CA GLU A 326 6.86 22.36 36.15
C GLU A 326 7.78 23.50 36.62
N THR A 327 7.19 24.56 37.18
CA THR A 327 7.95 25.69 37.74
C THR A 327 7.33 26.19 39.04
N THR A 328 8.19 26.55 39.98
CA THR A 328 7.79 27.17 41.26
C THR A 328 8.11 28.67 41.31
N ARG A 329 8.81 29.19 40.29
CA ARG A 329 9.31 30.57 40.26
C ARG A 329 8.40 31.55 39.54
N PHE A 330 7.34 31.07 38.89
CA PHE A 330 6.41 31.93 38.17
C PHE A 330 5.45 32.61 39.15
N THR A 331 5.37 33.95 39.07
CA THR A 331 4.43 34.74 39.89
C THR A 331 3.76 35.78 39.00
N ALA A 332 2.45 35.66 38.84
CA ALA A 332 1.64 36.63 38.12
C ALA A 332 0.17 36.59 38.60
N LYS A 333 -0.59 37.62 38.24
CA LYS A 333 -2.05 37.57 38.29
C LYS A 333 -2.55 37.43 36.86
N ASP A 334 -3.36 36.42 36.61
CA ASP A 334 -3.98 36.20 35.30
C ASP A 334 -4.93 37.37 34.98
N PRO A 335 -4.70 38.11 33.88
CA PRO A 335 -5.58 39.23 33.53
C PRO A 335 -6.95 38.77 33.03
N GLN A 336 -7.10 37.59 32.44
CA GLN A 336 -8.38 37.17 31.85
C GLN A 336 -9.35 36.74 32.96
N VAL A 337 -8.94 35.78 33.80
CA VAL A 337 -9.79 35.18 34.84
C VAL A 337 -9.47 35.63 36.26
N ALA A 338 -8.57 36.60 36.44
CA ALA A 338 -8.21 37.21 37.74
C ALA A 338 -7.65 36.22 38.80
N ARG A 339 -7.25 35.01 38.40
CA ARG A 339 -6.66 34.00 39.29
C ARG A 339 -5.22 34.35 39.68
N MET A 340 -4.82 33.94 40.88
CA MET A 340 -3.45 34.07 41.38
C MET A 340 -2.60 32.90 40.87
N LEU A 341 -1.54 33.20 40.12
CA LEU A 341 -0.56 32.21 39.66
C LEU A 341 0.69 32.36 40.53
N ARG A 342 0.85 31.46 41.50
CA ARG A 342 2.00 31.39 42.41
C ARG A 342 2.17 29.98 42.96
N GLY A 343 3.37 29.64 43.41
CA GLY A 343 3.69 28.31 43.92
C GLY A 343 4.01 27.34 42.78
N THR A 344 3.78 26.05 42.99
CA THR A 344 3.97 25.03 41.96
C THR A 344 2.93 25.20 40.85
N LEU A 345 3.41 25.41 39.63
CA LEU A 345 2.61 25.59 38.44
C LEU A 345 3.18 24.72 37.32
N TRP A 346 2.29 24.23 36.48
CA TRP A 346 2.61 23.57 35.23
C TRP A 346 2.36 24.53 34.08
N VAL A 347 3.23 24.49 33.09
CA VAL A 347 3.24 25.42 31.98
C VAL A 347 3.39 24.67 30.66
N ASN A 348 2.40 24.81 29.78
CA ASN A 348 2.53 24.38 28.39
C ASN A 348 3.19 25.51 27.60
N GLY A 349 4.31 25.21 26.94
CA GLY A 349 5.04 26.20 26.15
C GLY A 349 5.68 25.59 24.92
N VAL A 350 5.76 26.38 23.86
CA VAL A 350 6.43 25.98 22.63
C VAL A 350 7.92 26.25 22.75
N VAL A 351 8.77 25.29 22.41
CA VAL A 351 10.23 25.46 22.39
C VAL A 351 10.60 26.52 21.36
N SER A 352 11.12 27.64 21.84
CA SER A 352 11.50 28.80 21.03
C SER A 352 12.98 28.88 20.71
N LEU A 353 13.82 28.31 21.58
CA LEU A 353 15.28 28.32 21.43
C LEU A 353 15.87 27.11 22.13
N VAL A 354 16.75 26.40 21.43
CA VAL A 354 17.62 25.36 21.97
C VAL A 354 19.04 25.93 22.03
N HIS A 355 19.62 25.97 23.23
CA HIS A 355 20.90 26.66 23.48
C HIS A 355 22.13 25.79 23.22
N ASN A 356 21.95 24.47 23.07
CA ASN A 356 23.04 23.56 22.75
C ASN A 356 22.54 22.32 22.00
N PRO A 357 23.41 21.64 21.23
CA PRO A 357 23.04 20.45 20.47
C PRO A 357 22.46 19.30 21.30
N MET A 358 22.77 19.24 22.59
CA MET A 358 22.31 18.15 23.48
C MET A 358 20.91 18.41 24.05
N GLY A 359 20.26 19.53 23.73
CA GLY A 359 18.94 19.89 24.25
C GLY A 359 18.89 20.09 25.78
N THR A 360 20.04 20.21 26.44
CA THR A 360 20.11 20.32 27.91
C THR A 360 19.72 21.71 28.42
N GLU A 361 19.66 22.72 27.55
CA GLU A 361 19.20 24.06 27.92
C GLU A 361 18.31 24.61 26.81
N PHE A 362 17.08 24.99 27.16
CA PHE A 362 16.05 25.39 26.20
C PHE A 362 15.18 26.52 26.78
N THR A 363 14.53 27.27 25.89
CA THR A 363 13.60 28.35 26.24
C THR A 363 12.24 28.07 25.63
N ILE A 364 11.22 28.05 26.47
CA ILE A 364 9.84 27.90 26.05
C ILE A 364 9.13 29.25 26.00
N TRP A 365 8.24 29.39 25.03
CA TRP A 365 7.29 30.48 24.92
C TRP A 365 5.90 30.00 25.32
N VAL A 366 5.32 30.61 26.35
CA VAL A 366 3.95 30.34 26.78
C VAL A 366 3.00 31.21 25.98
N ARG A 367 2.11 30.58 25.21
CA ARG A 367 1.28 31.28 24.23
C ARG A 367 0.16 32.07 24.88
N LYS A 368 -0.45 31.58 25.96
CA LYS A 368 -1.57 32.24 26.64
C LYS A 368 -1.57 31.93 28.13
N TYR A 369 -2.17 32.80 28.95
CA TYR A 369 -2.25 32.59 30.40
C TYR A 369 -3.04 31.33 30.79
N SER A 370 -3.96 30.85 29.94
CA SER A 370 -4.66 29.58 30.16
C SER A 370 -3.76 28.35 30.06
N ASP A 371 -2.58 28.47 29.43
CA ASP A 371 -1.60 27.38 29.30
C ASP A 371 -0.79 27.18 30.60
N ILE A 372 -1.11 27.94 31.65
CA ILE A 372 -0.53 27.83 32.99
C ILE A 372 -1.60 27.30 33.95
N PHE A 373 -1.30 26.24 34.69
CA PHE A 373 -2.28 25.60 35.58
C PHE A 373 -1.65 25.07 36.88
N SER A 374 -2.46 24.98 37.93
CA SER A 374 -2.03 24.62 39.29
C SER A 374 -2.03 23.12 39.57
N THR A 375 -2.69 22.34 38.73
CA THR A 375 -2.81 20.89 38.84
C THR A 375 -2.65 20.31 37.45
N LEU A 376 -1.71 19.38 37.28
CA LEU A 376 -1.60 18.59 36.07
C LEU A 376 -2.93 17.83 35.92
N THR A 377 -3.75 18.23 34.96
CA THR A 377 -4.95 17.48 34.60
C THR A 377 -4.55 16.78 33.31
N TYR A 378 -4.25 15.49 33.39
CA TYR A 378 -4.04 14.67 32.22
C TYR A 378 -5.25 14.85 31.28
N ALA A 379 -5.03 15.21 30.03
CA ALA A 379 -5.55 14.34 28.99
C ALA A 379 -4.50 13.24 28.93
N ASP A 380 -4.84 12.04 29.39
CA ASP A 380 -3.95 10.91 29.20
C ASP A 380 -3.70 10.83 27.69
N ARG A 381 -2.44 11.00 27.29
CA ARG A 381 -1.98 10.29 26.11
C ARG A 381 -1.90 8.86 26.62
N ASP A 382 -2.98 8.10 26.42
CA ASP A 382 -3.06 6.68 26.71
C ASP A 382 -1.95 5.99 25.92
N GLU A 383 -0.74 5.97 26.50
CA GLU A 383 0.48 5.33 26.04
C GLU A 383 0.91 5.69 24.59
N PHE A 384 2.19 5.57 24.26
CA PHE A 384 2.55 5.35 22.85
C PHE A 384 2.07 3.93 22.50
N VAL A 385 0.80 3.82 22.17
CA VAL A 385 0.16 2.58 21.78
C VAL A 385 0.72 2.28 20.40
N THR A 386 1.66 1.34 20.32
CA THR A 386 2.14 0.83 19.03
C THR A 386 1.09 -0.20 18.56
N PRO A 387 0.21 0.14 17.61
CA PRO A 387 -0.77 -0.82 17.12
C PRO A 387 -0.05 -2.03 16.53
N LEU A 388 -0.55 -3.22 16.86
CA LEU A 388 0.04 -4.47 16.42
C LEU A 388 -1.04 -5.39 15.85
N ILE A 389 -0.80 -5.91 14.65
CA ILE A 389 -1.60 -7.00 14.10
C ILE A 389 -1.01 -8.31 14.64
N LYS A 390 -1.75 -8.99 15.52
CA LYS A 390 -1.34 -10.28 16.12
C LYS A 390 -1.44 -11.42 15.12
N SER A 391 -2.53 -11.48 14.38
CA SER A 391 -2.72 -12.48 13.32
C SER A 391 -3.73 -12.05 12.27
N VAL A 392 -3.61 -12.64 11.08
CA VAL A 392 -4.55 -12.51 9.97
C VAL A 392 -4.91 -13.92 9.52
N ALA A 393 -6.13 -14.35 9.82
CA ALA A 393 -6.67 -15.64 9.39
C ALA A 393 -7.60 -15.41 8.20
N LEU A 394 -7.33 -16.08 7.08
CA LEU A 394 -8.13 -15.95 5.85
C LEU A 394 -9.07 -17.14 5.72
N ASN A 395 -10.30 -16.90 5.26
CA ASN A 395 -11.30 -17.93 5.00
C ASN A 395 -11.89 -17.72 3.60
N ILE A 396 -12.09 -18.81 2.85
CA ILE A 396 -12.77 -18.79 1.56
C ILE A 396 -14.05 -19.62 1.71
N SER A 397 -15.19 -19.05 1.32
CA SER A 397 -16.46 -19.78 1.30
C SER A 397 -16.53 -20.77 0.13
N SER A 398 -17.50 -21.69 0.16
CA SER A 398 -17.78 -22.60 -0.98
C SER A 398 -18.13 -21.86 -2.27
N ALA A 399 -18.57 -20.60 -2.19
CA ALA A 399 -18.83 -19.72 -3.34
C ALA A 399 -17.59 -18.91 -3.79
N GLY A 400 -16.40 -19.19 -3.23
CA GLY A 400 -15.15 -18.50 -3.57
C GLY A 400 -14.98 -17.11 -2.91
N SER A 401 -15.86 -16.73 -1.97
CA SER A 401 -15.76 -15.42 -1.32
C SER A 401 -14.71 -15.43 -0.22
N LEU A 402 -13.69 -14.58 -0.36
CA LEU A 402 -12.62 -14.39 0.64
C LEU A 402 -13.07 -13.42 1.75
N THR A 403 -12.90 -13.84 2.99
CA THR A 403 -13.02 -13.00 4.19
C THR A 403 -11.76 -13.13 5.06
N ALA A 404 -11.49 -12.13 5.89
CA ALA A 404 -10.37 -12.14 6.82
C ALA A 404 -10.85 -11.90 8.26
N THR A 405 -10.30 -12.68 9.18
CA THR A 405 -10.42 -12.48 10.63
C THR A 405 -9.07 -11.98 11.13
N ILE A 406 -9.05 -10.74 11.62
CA ILE A 406 -7.84 -10.04 12.03
C ILE A 406 -7.88 -9.87 13.53
N LEU A 407 -6.87 -10.40 14.22
CA LEU A 407 -6.67 -10.15 15.64
C LEU A 407 -5.65 -9.03 15.80
N THR A 408 -6.01 -8.05 16.59
CA THR A 408 -5.21 -6.86 16.84
C THR A 408 -4.93 -6.72 18.32
N ASP A 409 -3.84 -6.03 18.62
CA ASP A 409 -3.54 -5.50 19.93
C ASP A 409 -3.43 -4.01 19.77
N LYS A 410 -4.11 -3.26 20.64
CA LYS A 410 -3.89 -1.82 20.70
C LYS A 410 -4.22 -1.05 19.39
N CYS A 411 -4.96 -1.66 18.45
CA CYS A 411 -5.49 -1.00 17.25
C CYS A 411 -6.93 -0.52 17.49
N LYS A 412 -7.31 0.62 16.91
CA LYS A 412 -8.70 1.12 16.90
C LYS A 412 -9.35 1.05 15.52
N ALA A 413 -8.56 0.95 14.46
CA ALA A 413 -9.03 0.64 13.12
C ALA A 413 -7.99 -0.18 12.35
N VAL A 414 -8.44 -0.83 11.27
CA VAL A 414 -7.56 -1.53 10.31
C VAL A 414 -7.92 -1.17 8.87
N ARG A 415 -6.94 -1.22 7.99
CA ARG A 415 -7.13 -1.22 6.53
C ARG A 415 -6.69 -2.55 5.95
N VAL A 416 -7.46 -3.05 4.99
CA VAL A 416 -7.24 -4.36 4.38
C VAL A 416 -7.29 -4.21 2.87
N SER A 417 -6.20 -4.58 2.21
CA SER A 417 -6.10 -4.62 0.75
C SER A 417 -5.85 -6.05 0.29
N VAL A 418 -6.39 -6.42 -0.87
CA VAL A 418 -6.28 -7.76 -1.45
C VAL A 418 -5.88 -7.68 -2.92
N SER A 419 -5.11 -8.66 -3.39
CA SER A 419 -4.75 -8.84 -4.80
C SER A 419 -4.58 -10.33 -5.13
N THR A 420 -4.69 -10.70 -6.40
CA THR A 420 -4.49 -12.08 -6.90
C THR A 420 -3.12 -12.31 -7.51
N THR A 421 -2.31 -11.26 -7.69
CA THR A 421 -1.01 -11.35 -8.36
C THR A 421 0.16 -11.24 -7.40
N SER A 422 0.05 -10.39 -6.38
CA SER A 422 1.14 -10.09 -5.44
C SER A 422 0.59 -9.41 -4.18
N TYR A 423 1.39 -9.34 -3.12
CA TYR A 423 1.02 -8.52 -1.95
C TYR A 423 0.84 -7.05 -2.35
N PRO A 424 -0.30 -6.42 -1.99
CA PRO A 424 -0.47 -4.98 -2.11
C PRO A 424 0.62 -4.21 -1.37
N VAL A 425 1.05 -3.07 -1.93
CA VAL A 425 2.09 -2.23 -1.33
C VAL A 425 1.50 -1.28 -0.28
N LEU A 426 2.36 -0.71 0.58
CA LEU A 426 1.97 0.21 1.66
C LEU A 426 1.01 1.31 1.19
N ALA A 427 1.35 2.01 0.10
CA ALA A 427 0.51 3.09 -0.43
C ALA A 427 -0.89 2.60 -0.87
N THR A 428 -0.98 1.37 -1.41
CA THR A 428 -2.27 0.78 -1.79
C THR A 428 -3.08 0.43 -0.56
N THR A 429 -2.47 -0.21 0.44
CA THR A 429 -3.17 -0.55 1.70
C THR A 429 -3.61 0.69 2.46
N GLN A 430 -2.84 1.78 2.45
CA GLN A 430 -3.22 3.07 3.03
C GLN A 430 -4.38 3.76 2.28
N GLY A 431 -4.62 3.40 1.03
CA GLY A 431 -5.74 3.93 0.23
C GLY A 431 -7.08 3.27 0.53
N GLU A 432 -7.11 2.15 1.27
CA GLU A 432 -8.32 1.39 1.52
C GLU A 432 -9.23 2.02 2.59
N THR A 433 -10.49 1.57 2.61
CA THR A 433 -11.47 2.02 3.60
C THR A 433 -11.11 1.50 4.99
N LEU A 434 -11.23 2.36 6.01
CA LEU A 434 -11.00 1.99 7.41
C LEU A 434 -12.14 1.11 7.94
N LEU A 435 -11.75 0.03 8.61
CA LEU A 435 -12.63 -0.85 9.35
C LEU A 435 -12.39 -0.63 10.85
N PRO A 436 -13.40 -0.18 11.61
CA PRO A 436 -13.24 0.02 13.04
C PRO A 436 -13.02 -1.32 13.76
N VAL A 437 -12.14 -1.31 14.76
CA VAL A 437 -11.92 -2.43 15.68
C VAL A 437 -12.91 -2.32 16.83
N ASP A 438 -13.59 -3.41 17.17
CA ASP A 438 -14.69 -3.39 18.14
C ASP A 438 -14.20 -2.90 19.51
N ALA A 439 -14.93 -1.96 20.13
CA ALA A 439 -14.42 -1.18 21.27
C ALA A 439 -14.50 -1.90 22.64
N GLY A 440 -14.92 -3.18 22.64
CA GLY A 440 -15.36 -3.90 23.83
C GLY A 440 -14.36 -4.90 24.42
N ASP A 441 -13.25 -5.22 23.75
CA ASP A 441 -12.25 -6.18 24.20
C ASP A 441 -10.84 -5.56 24.28
N THR A 442 -10.00 -6.14 25.13
CA THR A 442 -8.60 -5.75 25.29
C THR A 442 -7.72 -6.26 24.15
N GLU A 443 -8.26 -7.11 23.26
CA GLU A 443 -7.62 -7.73 22.10
C GLU A 443 -8.56 -7.65 20.89
N GLY A 444 -8.64 -6.46 20.31
CA GLY A 444 -9.52 -6.11 19.19
C GLY A 444 -9.59 -7.13 18.06
N GLN A 445 -10.77 -7.68 17.79
CA GLN A 445 -11.03 -8.53 16.62
C GLN A 445 -11.78 -7.74 15.52
N VAL A 446 -11.36 -7.93 14.27
CA VAL A 446 -12.08 -7.44 13.08
C VAL A 446 -12.37 -8.61 12.15
N ILE A 447 -13.63 -8.74 11.76
CA ILE A 447 -14.06 -9.67 10.70
C ILE A 447 -14.44 -8.83 9.49
N THR A 448 -13.75 -9.02 8.38
CA THR A 448 -14.05 -8.27 7.16
C THR A 448 -15.32 -8.79 6.49
N GLY A 449 -15.99 -7.92 5.73
CA GLY A 449 -16.89 -8.39 4.67
C GLY A 449 -16.14 -9.13 3.56
N PRO A 450 -16.85 -9.54 2.49
CA PRO A 450 -16.23 -10.07 1.28
C PRO A 450 -15.17 -9.11 0.73
N LEU A 451 -13.92 -9.56 0.64
CA LEU A 451 -12.80 -8.75 0.13
C LEU A 451 -12.62 -8.93 -1.38
N LEU A 452 -12.74 -10.17 -1.84
CA LEU A 452 -12.57 -10.57 -3.23
C LEU A 452 -13.22 -11.95 -3.45
N SER A 453 -13.63 -12.26 -4.67
CA SER A 453 -13.99 -13.62 -5.07
C SER A 453 -12.82 -14.27 -5.81
N THR A 454 -12.44 -15.49 -5.41
CA THR A 454 -11.37 -16.27 -6.05
C THR A 454 -11.94 -17.49 -6.75
N THR A 455 -11.40 -17.84 -7.91
CA THR A 455 -11.69 -19.13 -8.56
C THR A 455 -10.87 -20.25 -7.93
N PRO A 456 -11.27 -21.53 -8.07
CA PRO A 456 -10.47 -22.66 -7.60
C PRO A 456 -9.02 -22.59 -8.12
N GLY A 457 -8.04 -22.87 -7.25
CA GLY A 457 -6.62 -22.78 -7.59
C GLY A 457 -6.03 -21.36 -7.59
N GLN A 458 -6.84 -20.30 -7.54
CA GLN A 458 -6.35 -18.93 -7.47
C GLN A 458 -5.84 -18.57 -6.06
N THR A 459 -4.67 -17.93 -5.99
CA THR A 459 -4.11 -17.43 -4.72
C THR A 459 -4.50 -15.97 -4.49
N ALA A 460 -4.99 -15.66 -3.30
CA ALA A 460 -5.21 -14.30 -2.84
C ALA A 460 -4.11 -13.88 -1.86
N TYR A 461 -3.56 -12.69 -2.08
CA TYR A 461 -2.58 -12.01 -1.25
C TYR A 461 -3.26 -10.86 -0.51
N VAL A 462 -3.23 -10.90 0.82
CA VAL A 462 -3.86 -9.90 1.68
C VAL A 462 -2.78 -9.16 2.47
N SER A 463 -2.88 -7.83 2.50
CA SER A 463 -2.05 -6.95 3.34
C SER A 463 -2.92 -6.13 4.26
N VAL A 464 -2.51 -6.03 5.52
CA VAL A 464 -3.26 -5.41 6.62
C VAL A 464 -2.39 -4.39 7.35
N LEU A 465 -2.97 -3.23 7.65
CA LEU A 465 -2.39 -2.19 8.50
C LEU A 465 -3.34 -1.88 9.65
N GLY A 466 -2.79 -1.76 10.87
CA GLY A 466 -3.51 -1.30 12.05
C GLY A 466 -3.20 0.17 12.35
N TYR A 467 -4.20 0.87 12.88
CA TYR A 467 -4.13 2.28 13.23
C TYR A 467 -4.45 2.49 14.71
N GLU A 468 -3.76 3.45 15.31
CA GLU A 468 -3.97 3.89 16.69
C GLU A 468 -5.36 4.50 16.89
N TYR A 469 -5.89 5.23 15.89
CA TYR A 469 -7.20 5.89 15.97
C TYR A 469 -8.20 5.37 14.93
N VAL A 470 -9.50 5.55 15.23
CA VAL A 470 -10.61 5.07 14.40
C VAL A 470 -10.68 5.80 13.04
N ASP A 471 -10.20 7.04 12.98
CA ASP A 471 -10.14 7.85 11.76
C ASP A 471 -8.90 7.57 10.89
N GLY A 472 -8.07 6.60 11.29
CA GLY A 472 -6.82 6.24 10.60
C GLY A 472 -5.69 7.25 10.80
N SER A 473 -5.81 8.16 11.77
CA SER A 473 -4.69 8.99 12.23
C SER A 473 -3.82 8.24 13.24
N GLY A 474 -2.71 8.85 13.65
CA GLY A 474 -1.79 8.31 14.67
C GLY A 474 -0.72 7.38 14.12
N THR A 475 -0.16 6.56 15.01
CA THR A 475 0.90 5.61 14.66
C THR A 475 0.32 4.46 13.84
N GLU A 476 1.01 4.07 12.76
CA GLU A 476 0.66 2.89 11.96
C GLU A 476 1.40 1.64 12.47
N SER A 477 0.75 0.47 12.38
CA SER A 477 1.40 -0.80 12.68
C SER A 477 2.40 -1.16 11.59
N ARG A 478 3.29 -2.12 11.88
CA ARG A 478 3.95 -2.86 10.79
C ARG A 478 2.88 -3.56 9.94
N MET A 479 3.08 -3.57 8.63
CA MET A 479 2.19 -4.28 7.71
C MET A 479 2.27 -5.78 7.96
N SER A 480 1.13 -6.41 8.14
CA SER A 480 1.00 -7.87 8.20
C SER A 480 0.45 -8.41 6.89
N GLN A 481 0.98 -9.54 6.47
CA GLN A 481 0.68 -10.15 5.19
C GLN A 481 0.22 -11.59 5.40
N ALA A 482 -0.83 -11.98 4.69
CA ALA A 482 -1.32 -13.36 4.66
C ALA A 482 -1.68 -13.74 3.23
N LEU A 483 -1.52 -15.01 2.90
CA LEU A 483 -2.00 -15.55 1.62
C LEU A 483 -2.87 -16.77 1.89
N ILE A 484 -3.79 -17.02 0.97
CA ILE A 484 -4.57 -18.25 0.93
C ILE A 484 -4.80 -18.62 -0.54
N THR A 485 -4.61 -19.89 -0.85
CA THR A 485 -4.97 -20.44 -2.16
C THR A 485 -6.33 -21.08 -2.03
N ASN A 486 -7.27 -20.72 -2.91
CA ASN A 486 -8.56 -21.40 -2.97
C ASN A 486 -8.27 -22.87 -3.27
N PRO A 487 -8.56 -23.81 -2.34
CA PRO A 487 -8.28 -25.22 -2.58
C PRO A 487 -8.92 -25.65 -3.90
N GLN A 488 -8.20 -26.45 -4.69
CA GLN A 488 -8.71 -26.98 -5.95
C GLN A 488 -10.10 -27.57 -5.76
N ALA A 489 -10.95 -27.42 -6.78
CA ALA A 489 -12.30 -27.95 -6.79
C ALA A 489 -12.28 -29.37 -6.23
N VAL A 490 -12.85 -29.53 -5.04
CA VAL A 490 -13.11 -30.84 -4.49
C VAL A 490 -14.05 -31.47 -5.52
N PHE A 491 -13.60 -32.55 -6.16
CA PHE A 491 -14.47 -33.42 -6.94
C PHE A 491 -15.67 -33.70 -6.05
N THR A 492 -16.80 -33.07 -6.36
CA THR A 492 -18.00 -33.29 -5.59
C THR A 492 -18.55 -34.57 -6.14
N VAL A 493 -18.31 -35.66 -5.40
CA VAL A 493 -19.03 -36.90 -5.60
C VAL A 493 -20.48 -36.60 -5.24
N ILE A 494 -21.32 -36.43 -6.26
CA ILE A 494 -22.76 -36.31 -6.07
C ILE A 494 -23.31 -37.72 -6.18
N ALA A 495 -23.87 -38.23 -5.09
CA ALA A 495 -24.64 -39.46 -5.12
C ALA A 495 -25.90 -39.19 -5.96
N GLN A 496 -25.99 -39.86 -7.10
CA GLN A 496 -27.16 -39.85 -7.97
C GLN A 496 -28.00 -41.08 -7.68
N THR A 497 -29.32 -40.91 -7.80
CA THR A 497 -30.32 -41.95 -7.60
C THR A 497 -31.20 -42.03 -8.84
N ASP A 498 -31.58 -43.24 -9.21
CA ASP A 498 -32.47 -43.52 -10.34
C ASP A 498 -33.41 -44.70 -9.97
N GLY A 499 -34.49 -44.87 -10.71
CA GLY A 499 -35.52 -45.89 -10.48
C GLY A 499 -35.60 -46.96 -11.56
N TRP A 500 -36.35 -48.02 -11.28
CA TRP A 500 -36.67 -49.06 -12.26
C TRP A 500 -38.06 -48.84 -12.86
N SER A 501 -38.22 -49.17 -14.14
CA SER A 501 -39.48 -49.14 -14.87
C SER A 501 -39.78 -50.46 -15.58
N SER A 502 -41.07 -50.74 -15.80
CA SER A 502 -41.55 -51.90 -16.55
C SER A 502 -41.38 -51.76 -18.07
N SER A 503 -41.03 -50.57 -18.56
CA SER A 503 -40.81 -50.29 -19.98
C SER A 503 -39.45 -49.69 -20.23
N GLN A 504 -38.76 -50.17 -21.25
CA GLN A 504 -37.53 -49.56 -21.76
C GLN A 504 -37.81 -48.12 -22.23
N ASN A 505 -36.93 -47.16 -21.89
CA ASN A 505 -37.11 -45.72 -22.15
C ASN A 505 -38.40 -45.14 -21.54
N ALA A 506 -38.66 -45.44 -20.26
CA ALA A 506 -39.63 -44.63 -19.52
C ALA A 506 -39.15 -43.18 -19.43
N ALA A 507 -40.06 -42.26 -19.10
CA ALA A 507 -39.70 -40.86 -18.93
C ALA A 507 -39.61 -40.57 -17.44
N ASP A 508 -38.54 -39.87 -17.05
CA ASP A 508 -38.23 -39.56 -15.66
C ASP A 508 -39.35 -38.75 -15.01
N PRO A 509 -39.58 -38.92 -13.69
CA PRO A 509 -38.93 -39.89 -12.79
C PRO A 509 -39.56 -41.29 -12.81
N GLU A 510 -38.73 -42.33 -12.72
CA GLU A 510 -39.05 -43.77 -12.61
C GLU A 510 -39.59 -44.12 -11.21
N ASN A 511 -40.71 -43.49 -10.86
CA ASN A 511 -41.38 -43.70 -9.57
C ASN A 511 -42.15 -45.02 -9.55
N GLY A 512 -42.04 -45.73 -8.43
CA GLY A 512 -42.74 -46.98 -8.13
C GLY A 512 -41.93 -48.22 -8.47
N SER A 513 -41.82 -49.11 -7.48
CA SER A 513 -41.05 -50.35 -7.59
C SER A 513 -41.67 -51.33 -8.61
N VAL A 514 -40.83 -52.00 -9.40
CA VAL A 514 -41.22 -52.96 -10.45
C VAL A 514 -41.18 -54.37 -9.89
N LEU A 515 -42.34 -55.04 -9.90
CA LEU A 515 -42.46 -56.42 -9.45
C LEU A 515 -42.23 -57.40 -10.61
N LEU A 516 -41.20 -58.23 -10.48
CA LEU A 516 -40.89 -59.35 -11.37
C LEU A 516 -41.44 -60.64 -10.74
N VAL A 517 -42.35 -61.33 -11.43
CA VAL A 517 -43.09 -62.50 -10.89
C VAL A 517 -42.86 -63.74 -11.76
N ASP A 518 -42.88 -63.56 -13.08
CA ASP A 518 -42.79 -64.63 -14.05
C ASP A 518 -41.37 -64.77 -14.63
N GLU A 519 -41.08 -65.96 -15.16
CA GLU A 519 -39.81 -66.21 -15.84
C GLU A 519 -39.67 -65.29 -17.06
N ALA A 520 -38.53 -64.62 -17.16
CA ALA A 520 -38.22 -63.60 -18.15
C ALA A 520 -38.99 -62.28 -18.00
N ASP A 521 -39.60 -62.00 -16.84
CA ASP A 521 -39.98 -60.64 -16.48
C ASP A 521 -38.76 -59.73 -16.44
N GLU A 522 -38.95 -58.49 -16.89
CA GLU A 522 -37.88 -57.51 -17.10
C GLU A 522 -38.20 -56.20 -16.40
N ALA A 523 -37.16 -55.53 -15.91
CA ALA A 523 -37.20 -54.13 -15.51
C ALA A 523 -36.06 -53.37 -16.19
N PHE A 524 -36.25 -52.07 -16.40
CA PHE A 524 -35.29 -51.18 -17.06
C PHE A 524 -35.01 -49.91 -16.23
N SER A 525 -33.80 -49.36 -16.31
CA SER A 525 -33.42 -48.05 -15.73
C SER A 525 -32.60 -47.28 -16.78
N ASN A 526 -32.91 -46.02 -17.03
CA ASN A 526 -32.34 -45.19 -18.10
C ASN A 526 -31.05 -44.46 -17.69
N LEU A 527 -30.78 -44.25 -16.39
CA LEU A 527 -29.58 -43.59 -15.87
C LEU A 527 -29.30 -42.23 -16.54
N ASP A 528 -30.26 -41.31 -16.46
CA ASP A 528 -30.19 -40.01 -17.17
C ASP A 528 -29.00 -39.13 -16.73
N ASP A 529 -28.45 -39.40 -15.55
CA ASP A 529 -27.34 -38.66 -14.96
C ASP A 529 -25.94 -39.32 -15.17
N ALA A 530 -25.80 -40.32 -16.06
CA ALA A 530 -24.53 -41.00 -16.28
C ALA A 530 -23.56 -40.19 -17.18
N ASP A 531 -22.29 -40.05 -16.77
CA ASP A 531 -21.33 -39.08 -17.32
C ASP A 531 -20.25 -39.68 -18.26
N GLY A 532 -20.29 -40.99 -18.50
CA GLY A 532 -19.32 -41.68 -19.35
C GLY A 532 -18.00 -41.99 -18.65
N VAL A 533 -17.96 -41.91 -17.32
CA VAL A 533 -16.84 -42.34 -16.49
C VAL A 533 -17.08 -43.78 -16.02
N GLU A 534 -16.00 -44.54 -15.82
CA GLU A 534 -16.10 -45.86 -15.19
C GLU A 534 -16.54 -45.70 -13.73
N THR A 535 -17.79 -46.07 -13.45
CA THR A 535 -18.45 -45.85 -12.17
C THR A 535 -18.97 -47.18 -11.61
N THR A 536 -19.02 -47.30 -10.29
CA THR A 536 -19.64 -48.44 -9.61
C THR A 536 -21.12 -48.15 -9.40
N TYR A 537 -21.98 -48.97 -9.99
CA TYR A 537 -23.43 -48.89 -9.84
C TYR A 537 -23.90 -49.86 -8.76
N TYR A 538 -24.83 -49.42 -7.91
CA TYR A 538 -25.48 -50.21 -6.89
C TYR A 538 -26.96 -50.35 -7.23
N VAL A 539 -27.45 -51.59 -7.36
CA VAL A 539 -28.84 -51.90 -7.72
C VAL A 539 -29.54 -52.52 -6.52
N TRP A 540 -30.63 -51.89 -6.06
CA TRP A 540 -31.40 -52.28 -4.89
C TRP A 540 -32.73 -52.97 -5.27
N PHE A 541 -33.05 -54.04 -4.54
CA PHE A 541 -34.24 -54.86 -4.77
C PHE A 541 -34.61 -55.73 -3.56
N ASP A 542 -35.87 -56.13 -3.48
CA ASP A 542 -36.35 -57.13 -2.52
C ASP A 542 -36.48 -58.50 -3.16
N VAL A 543 -36.32 -59.57 -2.36
CA VAL A 543 -36.43 -60.96 -2.82
C VAL A 543 -37.40 -61.74 -1.95
N GLU A 544 -38.45 -62.30 -2.56
CA GLU A 544 -39.38 -63.23 -1.91
C GLU A 544 -39.42 -64.56 -2.68
N ALA A 545 -38.62 -65.52 -2.25
CA ALA A 545 -38.51 -66.88 -2.79
C ALA A 545 -39.27 -67.91 -1.93
N LEU A 546 -40.32 -67.49 -1.20
CA LEU A 546 -41.04 -68.37 -0.26
C LEU A 546 -41.83 -69.50 -0.93
N SER A 547 -42.21 -69.31 -2.20
CA SER A 547 -43.10 -70.22 -2.92
C SER A 547 -42.41 -70.90 -4.12
N ILE A 548 -41.08 -71.05 -4.10
CA ILE A 548 -40.32 -71.74 -5.16
C ILE A 548 -40.21 -73.25 -4.86
N ASP A 549 -40.16 -74.10 -5.89
CA ASP A 549 -39.89 -75.53 -5.74
C ASP A 549 -38.56 -75.75 -4.96
N PRO A 550 -38.53 -76.63 -3.93
CA PRO A 550 -37.31 -76.91 -3.16
C PRO A 550 -36.09 -77.35 -3.98
N SER A 551 -36.28 -77.75 -5.24
CA SER A 551 -35.23 -78.19 -6.16
C SER A 551 -34.77 -77.12 -7.16
N ASP A 552 -35.30 -75.91 -7.08
CA ASP A 552 -35.03 -74.81 -8.02
C ASP A 552 -34.37 -73.60 -7.34
N GLU A 553 -33.73 -72.73 -8.11
CA GLU A 553 -33.12 -71.49 -7.62
C GLU A 553 -33.63 -70.29 -8.42
N LEU A 554 -33.87 -69.18 -7.73
CA LEU A 554 -34.22 -67.90 -8.34
C LEU A 554 -32.95 -67.16 -8.74
N PHE A 555 -32.89 -66.62 -9.95
CA PHE A 555 -31.78 -65.80 -10.41
C PHE A 555 -32.24 -64.41 -10.84
N LEU A 556 -31.48 -63.40 -10.43
CA LEU A 556 -31.52 -62.06 -11.01
C LEU A 556 -30.26 -61.86 -11.84
N THR A 557 -30.44 -61.45 -13.10
CA THR A 557 -29.33 -61.13 -13.99
C THR A 557 -29.45 -59.69 -14.44
N LEU A 558 -28.36 -58.93 -14.27
CA LEU A 558 -28.25 -57.54 -14.71
C LEU A 558 -27.46 -57.46 -16.01
N TYR A 559 -27.96 -56.64 -16.94
CA TYR A 559 -27.35 -56.36 -18.22
C TYR A 559 -27.21 -54.86 -18.43
N VAL A 560 -26.19 -54.47 -19.20
CA VAL A 560 -25.99 -53.11 -19.72
C VAL A 560 -26.08 -53.12 -21.24
N ASN A 561 -26.50 -52.01 -21.81
CA ASN A 561 -26.54 -51.76 -23.24
C ASN A 561 -25.34 -50.90 -23.70
N ASP A 562 -24.93 -50.98 -24.96
CA ASP A 562 -23.86 -50.15 -25.56
C ASP A 562 -24.41 -48.93 -26.35
N GLY A 563 -25.69 -48.59 -26.17
CA GLY A 563 -26.28 -47.32 -26.65
C GLY A 563 -27.80 -47.32 -26.68
N THR A 564 -28.41 -46.13 -26.66
CA THR A 564 -29.87 -45.88 -26.82
C THR A 564 -30.53 -46.56 -28.02
N THR A 565 -29.74 -46.94 -29.03
CA THR A 565 -30.24 -47.61 -30.27
C THR A 565 -29.82 -49.07 -30.37
N SER A 566 -29.02 -49.57 -29.45
CA SER A 566 -28.54 -50.93 -29.48
C SER A 566 -29.54 -51.90 -28.85
N THR A 567 -29.61 -53.10 -29.42
CA THR A 567 -30.39 -54.22 -28.88
C THR A 567 -29.49 -55.26 -28.23
N SER A 568 -28.18 -54.98 -28.13
CA SER A 568 -27.16 -55.91 -27.67
C SER A 568 -26.90 -55.72 -26.19
N TRP A 569 -27.33 -56.70 -25.40
CA TRP A 569 -27.22 -56.69 -23.95
C TRP A 569 -26.00 -57.48 -23.47
N THR A 570 -25.16 -56.85 -22.65
CA THR A 570 -23.99 -57.48 -22.03
C THR A 570 -24.27 -57.75 -20.56
N GLN A 571 -24.16 -59.01 -20.13
CA GLN A 571 -24.35 -59.38 -18.72
C GLN A 571 -23.23 -58.78 -17.86
N VAL A 572 -23.60 -58.01 -16.82
CA VAL A 572 -22.64 -57.38 -15.88
C VAL A 572 -22.66 -58.03 -14.51
N ALA A 573 -23.80 -58.58 -14.07
CA ALA A 573 -23.89 -59.25 -12.79
C ALA A 573 -24.99 -60.33 -12.79
N ARG A 574 -24.83 -61.36 -11.96
CA ARG A 574 -25.83 -62.41 -11.75
C ARG A 574 -25.74 -62.95 -10.32
N ARG A 575 -26.89 -63.14 -9.67
CA ARG A 575 -26.98 -63.68 -8.30
C ARG A 575 -28.11 -64.70 -8.19
N SER A 576 -27.97 -65.69 -7.31
CA SER A 576 -28.99 -66.72 -7.06
C SER A 576 -29.45 -66.75 -5.61
N TRP A 577 -30.69 -67.20 -5.40
CA TRP A 577 -31.28 -67.40 -4.08
C TRP A 577 -31.99 -68.75 -3.99
N PRO A 578 -31.77 -69.50 -2.90
CA PRO A 578 -32.44 -70.77 -2.70
C PRO A 578 -33.91 -70.57 -2.25
N PRO A 579 -34.73 -71.62 -2.34
CA PRO A 579 -36.12 -71.60 -1.88
C PRO A 579 -36.24 -71.26 -0.39
N GLY A 580 -37.30 -70.55 -0.01
CA GLY A 580 -37.56 -70.12 1.36
C GLY A 580 -36.85 -68.82 1.77
N THR A 581 -36.16 -68.15 0.84
CA THR A 581 -35.52 -66.85 1.09
C THR A 581 -36.58 -65.74 1.10
N ASN A 582 -36.53 -64.87 2.12
CA ASN A 582 -37.28 -63.61 2.14
C ASN A 582 -36.36 -62.54 2.72
N LEU A 583 -35.84 -61.67 1.86
CA LEU A 583 -34.85 -60.66 2.19
C LEU A 583 -35.29 -59.33 1.59
N SER A 584 -35.24 -58.28 2.39
CA SER A 584 -35.40 -56.90 1.89
C SER A 584 -34.05 -56.27 1.58
N ASP A 585 -34.05 -55.19 0.79
CA ASP A 585 -32.92 -54.29 0.55
C ASP A 585 -31.64 -55.04 0.12
N GLN A 586 -31.79 -55.97 -0.83
CA GLN A 586 -30.64 -56.64 -1.42
C GLN A 586 -29.97 -55.73 -2.43
N VAL A 587 -28.63 -55.78 -2.45
CA VAL A 587 -27.81 -55.00 -3.38
C VAL A 587 -26.99 -55.90 -4.29
N MET A 588 -26.87 -55.50 -5.55
CA MET A 588 -25.87 -55.98 -6.50
C MET A 588 -25.07 -54.80 -7.02
N SER A 589 -23.76 -54.95 -7.18
CA SER A 589 -22.91 -53.91 -7.75
C SER A 589 -22.07 -54.41 -8.93
N PHE A 590 -21.77 -53.49 -9.83
CA PHE A 590 -20.90 -53.72 -10.98
C PHE A 590 -20.23 -52.43 -11.41
N ASN A 591 -19.12 -52.54 -12.13
CA ASN A 591 -18.42 -51.38 -12.71
C ASN A 591 -18.76 -51.32 -14.19
N ALA A 592 -19.17 -50.14 -14.66
CA ALA A 592 -19.44 -49.89 -16.06
C ALA A 592 -19.12 -48.43 -16.43
N THR A 593 -18.83 -48.19 -17.71
CA THR A 593 -18.69 -46.85 -18.27
C THR A 593 -19.94 -46.55 -19.10
N LEU A 594 -20.88 -45.80 -18.53
CA LEU A 594 -22.17 -45.48 -19.17
C LEU A 594 -22.22 -43.96 -19.42
N SER A 595 -22.44 -43.53 -20.66
CA SER A 595 -22.20 -42.15 -21.13
C SER A 595 -23.47 -41.35 -21.52
N ALA A 596 -24.59 -41.55 -20.80
CA ALA A 596 -25.98 -41.08 -21.03
C ALA A 596 -26.95 -42.09 -21.70
N ASP A 597 -28.12 -42.28 -21.09
CA ASP A 597 -29.25 -43.13 -21.53
C ASP A 597 -28.82 -44.52 -22.04
N PHE A 598 -28.09 -45.26 -21.20
CA PHE A 598 -27.72 -46.64 -21.48
C PHE A 598 -28.54 -47.56 -20.57
N ASP A 599 -29.68 -48.01 -21.08
CA ASP A 599 -30.64 -48.83 -20.33
C ASP A 599 -29.93 -49.95 -19.53
N LEU A 600 -30.10 -49.97 -18.22
CA LEU A 600 -29.89 -51.15 -17.39
C LEU A 600 -31.07 -52.08 -17.56
N ARG A 601 -30.85 -53.38 -17.58
CA ARG A 601 -31.91 -54.39 -17.64
C ARG A 601 -31.72 -55.45 -16.58
N ALA A 602 -32.75 -55.65 -15.79
CA ALA A 602 -32.86 -56.75 -14.84
C ALA A 602 -33.78 -57.83 -15.42
N VAL A 603 -33.38 -59.10 -15.32
CA VAL A 603 -34.19 -60.23 -15.78
C VAL A 603 -34.26 -61.31 -14.70
N LEU A 604 -35.47 -61.73 -14.38
CA LEU A 604 -35.74 -62.85 -13.48
C LEU A 604 -35.71 -64.17 -14.25
N THR A 605 -34.96 -65.15 -13.76
CA THR A 605 -34.89 -66.51 -14.35
C THR A 605 -34.85 -67.59 -13.28
N TYR A 606 -35.24 -68.81 -13.65
CA TYR A 606 -35.22 -70.00 -12.78
C TYR A 606 -34.17 -71.01 -13.27
N GLN A 607 -33.62 -71.84 -12.39
CA GLN A 607 -32.61 -72.85 -12.79
C GLN A 607 -33.20 -73.89 -13.74
N ASN A 608 -34.42 -74.35 -13.44
CA ASN A 608 -35.06 -75.48 -14.12
C ASN A 608 -36.28 -75.06 -14.97
N GLY A 609 -36.48 -73.74 -15.17
CA GLY A 609 -37.63 -73.16 -15.88
C GLY A 609 -38.85 -72.93 -14.97
N SER A 610 -39.73 -72.01 -15.37
CA SER A 610 -40.86 -71.53 -14.56
C SER A 610 -41.67 -72.68 -13.93
N PRO A 611 -41.81 -72.73 -12.59
CA PRO A 611 -42.49 -73.85 -11.93
C PRO A 611 -44.03 -73.87 -12.06
N GLY A 612 -44.64 -72.96 -12.84
CA GLY A 612 -46.09 -72.85 -12.97
C GLY A 612 -46.73 -72.12 -11.78
N ILE A 613 -47.29 -72.83 -10.79
CA ILE A 613 -48.04 -72.23 -9.65
C ILE A 613 -47.15 -71.78 -8.47
N PHE A 614 -45.86 -72.13 -8.53
CA PHE A 614 -44.84 -71.81 -7.53
C PHE A 614 -43.94 -70.73 -8.12
N PHE A 615 -43.98 -69.51 -7.57
CA PHE A 615 -43.20 -68.39 -8.08
C PHE A 615 -42.49 -67.67 -6.93
N GLY A 616 -41.26 -67.25 -7.19
CA GLY A 616 -40.58 -66.25 -6.39
C GLY A 616 -40.78 -64.89 -7.03
N THR A 617 -40.80 -63.83 -6.22
CA THR A 617 -40.86 -62.47 -6.72
C THR A 617 -39.58 -61.72 -6.41
N ILE A 618 -39.22 -60.80 -7.31
CA ILE A 618 -38.19 -59.80 -7.09
C ILE A 618 -38.83 -58.44 -7.30
N THR A 619 -38.72 -57.56 -6.32
CA THR A 619 -39.22 -56.18 -6.44
C THR A 619 -38.01 -55.28 -6.66
N MET A 620 -37.85 -54.76 -7.87
CA MET A 620 -36.82 -53.75 -8.18
C MET A 620 -37.30 -52.40 -7.68
N HIS A 621 -36.51 -51.67 -6.89
CA HIS A 621 -36.99 -50.45 -6.24
C HIS A 621 -37.22 -49.29 -7.24
N GLY A 622 -38.21 -48.44 -6.98
CA GLY A 622 -38.38 -47.17 -7.72
C GLY A 622 -37.37 -46.11 -7.26
N GLU A 623 -37.36 -44.94 -7.91
CA GLU A 623 -36.57 -43.79 -7.45
C GLU A 623 -37.11 -43.26 -6.09
N ASP A 624 -38.40 -43.45 -5.83
CA ASP A 624 -39.14 -42.99 -4.65
C ASP A 624 -39.33 -44.06 -3.56
N ASP A 625 -38.61 -45.19 -3.62
CA ASP A 625 -38.71 -46.24 -2.61
C ASP A 625 -38.32 -45.70 -1.22
N GLY A 626 -39.04 -46.14 -0.19
CA GLY A 626 -38.90 -45.64 1.17
C GLY A 626 -37.65 -46.11 1.91
N SER A 627 -36.95 -47.15 1.40
CA SER A 627 -35.68 -47.62 1.95
C SER A 627 -34.47 -47.08 1.18
N GLU A 628 -34.27 -47.56 -0.04
CA GLU A 628 -33.17 -47.19 -0.93
C GLU A 628 -33.67 -47.15 -2.39
N ALA A 629 -33.23 -46.14 -3.14
CA ALA A 629 -33.60 -45.98 -4.55
C ALA A 629 -33.11 -47.15 -5.43
N GLY A 630 -33.83 -47.42 -6.51
CA GLY A 630 -33.58 -48.50 -7.47
C GLY A 630 -32.13 -48.69 -7.92
N VAL A 631 -31.49 -47.60 -8.33
CA VAL A 631 -30.09 -47.57 -8.73
C VAL A 631 -29.39 -46.36 -8.10
N GLN A 632 -28.19 -46.57 -7.58
CA GLN A 632 -27.37 -45.52 -6.97
C GLN A 632 -25.96 -45.56 -7.52
N TYR A 633 -25.38 -44.39 -7.77
CA TYR A 633 -23.99 -44.26 -8.21
C TYR A 633 -23.43 -42.88 -7.91
N ASP A 634 -22.10 -42.79 -7.90
CA ASP A 634 -21.35 -41.57 -7.64
C ASP A 634 -20.98 -40.91 -8.98
N ASN A 635 -21.60 -39.78 -9.30
CA ASN A 635 -21.22 -38.99 -10.49
C ASN A 635 -20.08 -38.02 -10.12
N VAL A 636 -19.00 -38.03 -10.93
CA VAL A 636 -17.84 -37.15 -10.76
C VAL A 636 -17.94 -36.00 -11.76
N THR A 637 -18.69 -34.97 -11.39
CA THR A 637 -18.77 -33.78 -12.24
C THR A 637 -17.53 -32.89 -12.07
N GLY A 638 -16.74 -32.77 -13.13
CA GLY A 638 -15.65 -31.82 -13.25
C GLY A 638 -15.57 -31.29 -14.68
N THR A 639 -15.89 -30.02 -14.89
CA THR A 639 -15.66 -29.34 -16.17
C THR A 639 -14.17 -29.37 -16.47
N GLY A 640 -13.75 -29.84 -17.64
CA GLY A 640 -12.36 -29.81 -18.07
C GLY A 640 -11.77 -28.42 -17.83
N GLY A 641 -10.79 -28.33 -16.93
CA GLY A 641 -10.26 -27.05 -16.48
C GLY A 641 -9.74 -26.21 -17.65
N GLY A 642 -9.81 -24.89 -17.50
CA GLY A 642 -9.29 -23.98 -18.52
C GLY A 642 -7.76 -24.10 -18.68
N GLU A 643 -7.20 -23.56 -19.76
CA GLU A 643 -5.76 -23.62 -20.06
C GLU A 643 -4.89 -22.96 -18.97
N THR A 644 -5.48 -22.05 -18.20
CA THR A 644 -4.84 -21.40 -17.05
C THR A 644 -4.61 -22.35 -15.86
N GLU A 645 -5.29 -23.49 -15.85
CA GLU A 645 -5.24 -24.51 -14.79
C GLU A 645 -4.31 -25.68 -15.15
N GLY A 646 -3.53 -25.57 -16.24
CA GLY A 646 -2.58 -26.59 -16.69
C GLY A 646 -3.21 -27.68 -17.57
N TYR A 647 -4.50 -27.54 -17.88
CA TYR A 647 -5.21 -28.33 -18.88
C TYR A 647 -5.01 -27.73 -20.28
N THR A 648 -5.60 -28.37 -21.27
CA THR A 648 -5.41 -27.99 -22.68
C THR A 648 -6.52 -27.12 -23.24
N GLY A 649 -7.67 -27.01 -22.57
CA GLY A 649 -8.86 -26.31 -23.08
C GLY A 649 -9.43 -26.92 -24.36
N GLN A 650 -9.02 -28.15 -24.72
CA GLN A 650 -9.45 -28.85 -25.93
C GLN A 650 -10.29 -30.08 -25.56
N ASP A 651 -11.54 -30.13 -26.03
CA ASP A 651 -12.46 -31.25 -25.76
C ASP A 651 -12.28 -32.42 -26.76
N SER A 652 -11.38 -32.29 -27.74
CA SER A 652 -11.14 -33.34 -28.75
C SER A 652 -9.81 -33.20 -29.50
N TYR A 653 -9.27 -34.34 -29.92
CA TYR A 653 -8.03 -34.46 -30.70
C TYR A 653 -8.22 -35.36 -31.93
N ALA A 654 -7.68 -34.94 -33.07
CA ALA A 654 -7.53 -35.79 -34.25
C ALA A 654 -6.09 -36.29 -34.41
N LYS A 655 -5.92 -37.37 -35.18
CA LYS A 655 -4.59 -37.95 -35.44
C LYS A 655 -3.70 -36.94 -36.19
N GLY A 656 -2.57 -36.61 -35.58
CA GLY A 656 -1.58 -35.71 -36.16
C GLY A 656 -1.76 -34.24 -35.75
N ASP A 657 -2.74 -33.93 -34.89
CA ASP A 657 -2.88 -32.59 -34.32
C ASP A 657 -1.67 -32.22 -33.45
N VAL A 658 -1.32 -30.93 -33.45
CA VAL A 658 -0.25 -30.35 -32.65
C VAL A 658 -0.80 -29.17 -31.86
N LEU A 659 -0.60 -29.17 -30.54
CA LEU A 659 -0.96 -28.05 -29.69
C LEU A 659 0.09 -26.93 -29.77
N TYR A 660 -0.36 -25.69 -29.83
CA TYR A 660 0.50 -24.51 -29.80
C TYR A 660 -0.15 -23.38 -28.99
N SER A 661 0.66 -22.48 -28.44
CA SER A 661 0.17 -21.29 -27.75
C SER A 661 -0.21 -20.21 -28.77
N ASP A 662 -1.48 -19.77 -28.75
CA ASP A 662 -2.03 -18.76 -29.67
C ASP A 662 -2.16 -17.37 -29.04
N ALA A 663 -2.15 -17.29 -27.71
CA ALA A 663 -2.11 -16.06 -26.92
C ALA A 663 -1.39 -16.29 -25.56
N THR A 664 -1.27 -15.25 -24.73
CA THR A 664 -0.48 -15.26 -23.47
C THR A 664 -0.83 -16.42 -22.53
N ASN A 665 -2.06 -16.94 -22.54
CA ASN A 665 -2.50 -18.05 -21.68
C ASN A 665 -3.56 -18.95 -22.36
N SER A 666 -3.48 -19.12 -23.69
CA SER A 666 -4.42 -19.96 -24.44
C SER A 666 -3.65 -20.94 -25.34
N LEU A 667 -4.23 -22.14 -25.49
CA LEU A 667 -3.71 -23.20 -26.34
C LEU A 667 -4.69 -23.42 -27.49
N ALA A 668 -4.18 -23.37 -28.71
CA ALA A 668 -4.90 -23.76 -29.91
C ALA A 668 -4.34 -25.06 -30.47
N LYS A 669 -5.11 -25.68 -31.37
CA LYS A 669 -4.69 -26.86 -32.12
C LYS A 669 -4.42 -26.53 -33.58
N LEU A 670 -3.29 -27.00 -34.09
CA LEU A 670 -2.98 -27.07 -35.51
C LEU A 670 -3.33 -28.47 -35.99
N GLY A 671 -4.29 -28.58 -36.91
CA GLY A 671 -4.67 -29.86 -37.49
C GLY A 671 -3.51 -30.55 -38.21
N GLY A 672 -3.43 -31.88 -38.15
CA GLY A 672 -2.40 -32.63 -38.89
C GLY A 672 -2.45 -32.41 -40.41
N ASN A 673 -1.31 -32.53 -41.10
CA ASN A 673 -1.28 -32.46 -42.57
C ASN A 673 -2.11 -33.61 -43.18
N THR A 674 -3.22 -33.26 -43.82
CA THR A 674 -4.13 -34.20 -44.50
C THR A 674 -3.86 -34.32 -46.00
N THR A 675 -2.89 -33.58 -46.54
CA THR A 675 -2.53 -33.62 -47.96
C THR A 675 -1.58 -34.79 -48.27
N THR A 676 -1.49 -35.16 -49.54
CA THR A 676 -0.54 -36.17 -50.02
C THR A 676 0.88 -35.60 -50.23
N ALA A 677 1.04 -34.28 -50.16
CA ALA A 677 2.33 -33.61 -50.31
C ALA A 677 3.06 -33.56 -48.95
N LYS A 678 4.40 -33.66 -48.98
CA LYS A 678 5.22 -33.40 -47.79
C LYS A 678 5.15 -31.90 -47.49
N GLN A 679 4.60 -31.57 -46.33
CA GLN A 679 4.64 -30.22 -45.77
C GLN A 679 5.57 -30.20 -44.56
N PHE A 680 6.13 -29.03 -44.31
CA PHE A 680 7.01 -28.75 -43.19
C PHE A 680 6.33 -27.72 -42.29
N MET A 681 6.55 -27.84 -40.98
CA MET A 681 6.00 -26.91 -40.02
C MET A 681 6.88 -25.65 -40.02
N SER A 682 6.32 -24.53 -40.48
CA SER A 682 6.97 -23.22 -40.47
C SER A 682 6.29 -22.29 -39.45
N GLN A 683 7.05 -21.36 -38.90
CA GLN A 683 6.55 -20.29 -38.04
C GLN A 683 7.37 -19.03 -38.34
N THR A 684 6.70 -17.93 -38.69
CA THR A 684 7.36 -16.66 -39.02
C THR A 684 6.76 -15.55 -38.18
N GLY A 685 7.53 -15.01 -37.24
CA GLY A 685 7.15 -13.83 -36.46
C GLY A 685 7.41 -12.51 -37.21
N ASP A 686 6.93 -11.41 -36.66
CA ASP A 686 7.13 -10.05 -37.20
C ASP A 686 8.32 -9.31 -36.57
N GLY A 687 9.05 -9.98 -35.67
CA GLY A 687 10.17 -9.43 -34.90
C GLY A 687 9.77 -8.86 -33.54
N ALA A 688 8.49 -8.66 -33.27
CA ALA A 688 7.94 -8.25 -31.96
C ALA A 688 7.06 -9.34 -31.32
N ALA A 689 6.37 -10.14 -32.13
CA ALA A 689 5.51 -11.25 -31.72
C ALA A 689 5.78 -12.52 -32.55
N SER A 690 5.49 -13.69 -31.97
CA SER A 690 5.45 -14.96 -32.68
C SER A 690 4.09 -15.13 -33.39
N ALA A 691 4.03 -15.97 -34.43
CA ALA A 691 2.80 -16.28 -35.16
C ALA A 691 2.34 -17.74 -34.92
N ALA A 692 1.12 -18.08 -35.30
CA ALA A 692 0.66 -19.48 -35.30
C ALA A 692 1.50 -20.32 -36.30
N PRO A 693 1.91 -21.55 -35.94
CA PRO A 693 2.59 -22.45 -36.87
C PRO A 693 1.65 -22.90 -38.00
N ALA A 694 2.20 -23.13 -39.19
CA ALA A 694 1.45 -23.58 -40.36
C ALA A 694 2.17 -24.75 -41.06
N TRP A 695 1.41 -25.55 -41.82
CA TRP A 695 1.96 -26.58 -42.69
C TRP A 695 2.18 -26.02 -44.10
N GLU A 696 3.44 -25.84 -44.48
CA GLU A 696 3.82 -25.21 -45.76
C GLU A 696 4.83 -26.06 -46.56
N PRO A 697 4.85 -25.96 -47.90
CA PRO A 697 5.93 -26.54 -48.69
C PRO A 697 7.24 -25.79 -48.43
N LEU A 698 8.38 -26.50 -48.48
CA LEU A 698 9.69 -25.87 -48.39
C LEU A 698 9.91 -24.95 -49.60
N ASN A 699 10.18 -23.67 -49.37
CA ASN A 699 10.46 -22.72 -50.44
C ASN A 699 11.95 -22.76 -50.81
N VAL A 700 12.28 -22.49 -52.08
CA VAL A 700 13.68 -22.39 -52.52
C VAL A 700 14.40 -21.27 -51.77
N ALA A 701 13.67 -20.21 -51.39
CA ALA A 701 14.20 -19.12 -50.58
C ALA A 701 14.64 -19.56 -49.16
N ASP A 702 14.12 -20.68 -48.64
CA ASP A 702 14.49 -21.21 -47.32
C ASP A 702 15.79 -22.02 -47.36
N ILE A 703 16.32 -22.31 -48.56
CA ILE A 703 17.49 -23.15 -48.77
C ILE A 703 18.66 -22.28 -49.24
N THR A 704 19.65 -22.09 -48.38
CA THR A 704 20.96 -21.55 -48.80
C THR A 704 21.94 -22.70 -48.98
N VAL A 705 22.46 -22.86 -50.20
CA VAL A 705 23.56 -23.79 -50.49
C VAL A 705 24.85 -22.98 -50.50
N ASP A 706 25.66 -23.10 -49.46
CA ASP A 706 27.01 -22.57 -49.42
C ASP A 706 27.99 -23.71 -49.75
N ALA A 707 28.66 -23.60 -50.89
CA ALA A 707 29.62 -24.60 -51.34
C ALA A 707 30.81 -23.94 -52.03
N ASP A 708 32.01 -24.20 -51.51
CA ASP A 708 33.27 -23.87 -52.17
C ASP A 708 33.48 -24.81 -53.35
N TRP A 709 33.18 -24.35 -54.57
CA TRP A 709 33.51 -25.06 -55.79
C TRP A 709 34.94 -24.71 -56.23
N ILE A 710 35.92 -25.25 -55.51
CA ILE A 710 37.33 -25.19 -55.93
C ILE A 710 37.64 -26.49 -56.69
N PRO A 711 37.95 -26.46 -58.00
CA PRO A 711 38.42 -27.65 -58.71
C PRO A 711 39.72 -28.13 -58.07
N THR A 712 39.73 -29.33 -57.48
CA THR A 712 40.91 -29.84 -56.76
C THR A 712 42.07 -30.25 -57.69
N ASP A 713 41.81 -30.40 -59.00
CA ASP A 713 42.77 -31.04 -59.94
C ASP A 713 43.28 -30.14 -61.09
N ASP A 714 42.88 -28.86 -61.19
CA ASP A 714 43.43 -27.96 -62.23
C ASP A 714 43.80 -26.58 -61.68
N ALA A 715 45.07 -26.42 -61.27
CA ALA A 715 45.66 -25.16 -60.86
C ALA A 715 46.20 -24.32 -62.04
N THR A 716 45.96 -24.74 -63.30
CA THR A 716 46.51 -24.05 -64.47
C THR A 716 45.77 -22.74 -64.77
N TYR A 717 44.52 -22.62 -64.34
CA TYR A 717 43.69 -21.44 -64.53
C TYR A 717 43.13 -20.96 -63.19
N ASP A 718 43.47 -19.72 -62.82
CA ASP A 718 42.85 -19.03 -61.68
C ASP A 718 41.39 -18.70 -62.01
N LEU A 719 40.50 -19.57 -61.56
CA LEU A 719 39.05 -19.50 -61.77
C LEU A 719 38.35 -19.37 -60.42
N GLY A 720 38.58 -18.27 -59.70
CA GLY A 720 37.88 -17.99 -58.44
C GLY A 720 38.61 -17.10 -57.45
N SER A 721 39.84 -16.63 -57.73
CA SER A 721 40.45 -15.60 -56.89
C SER A 721 39.66 -14.29 -56.94
N ALA A 722 39.91 -13.41 -55.96
CA ALA A 722 39.34 -12.06 -55.94
C ALA A 722 39.63 -11.23 -57.20
N ALA A 723 40.62 -11.62 -58.02
CA ALA A 723 40.94 -10.97 -59.29
C ALA A 723 40.19 -11.55 -60.51
N LYS A 724 39.59 -12.74 -60.37
CA LYS A 724 38.95 -13.52 -61.44
C LYS A 724 37.61 -14.11 -60.95
N GLN A 725 36.83 -13.31 -60.23
CA GLN A 725 35.51 -13.71 -59.75
C GLN A 725 34.59 -14.03 -60.94
N TRP A 726 33.91 -15.16 -60.86
CA TRP A 726 32.83 -15.48 -61.79
C TRP A 726 31.68 -14.50 -61.51
N VAL A 727 31.28 -13.73 -62.52
CA VAL A 727 30.10 -12.86 -62.40
C VAL A 727 28.83 -13.70 -62.52
N ASP A 728 28.82 -14.67 -63.43
CA ASP A 728 27.72 -15.61 -63.63
C ASP A 728 28.25 -17.02 -63.93
N LEU A 729 27.62 -18.04 -63.35
CA LEU A 729 27.89 -19.45 -63.62
C LEU A 729 26.69 -20.05 -64.36
N HIS A 730 26.84 -20.29 -65.66
CA HIS A 730 25.79 -20.89 -66.48
C HIS A 730 25.94 -22.41 -66.52
N LEU A 731 25.01 -23.11 -65.89
CA LEU A 731 24.89 -24.56 -65.98
C LEU A 731 23.72 -24.88 -66.89
N SER A 732 23.92 -25.78 -67.86
CA SER A 732 22.90 -26.04 -68.88
C SER A 732 21.77 -26.96 -68.39
N ASN A 733 21.97 -27.70 -67.29
CA ASN A 733 21.05 -28.70 -66.72
C ASN A 733 21.21 -28.79 -65.19
N ASP A 734 20.94 -29.96 -64.60
CA ASP A 734 20.93 -30.22 -63.16
C ASP A 734 22.32 -30.23 -62.51
N ILE A 735 22.39 -29.76 -61.26
CA ILE A 735 23.53 -29.95 -60.36
C ILE A 735 23.33 -31.29 -59.63
N LEU A 736 24.15 -32.29 -59.97
CA LEU A 736 24.18 -33.55 -59.23
C LEU A 736 25.18 -33.44 -58.07
N ILE A 737 24.69 -33.21 -56.86
CA ILE A 737 25.50 -33.34 -55.64
C ILE A 737 25.55 -34.83 -55.28
N ALA A 738 26.52 -35.55 -55.86
CA ALA A 738 26.83 -36.90 -55.41
C ALA A 738 27.78 -36.81 -54.21
N SER A 739 27.38 -37.31 -53.05
CA SER A 739 28.31 -37.55 -51.94
C SER A 739 29.27 -38.67 -52.36
N GLY A 740 30.43 -38.29 -52.89
CA GLY A 740 31.48 -39.25 -53.22
C GLY A 740 32.32 -39.56 -51.98
N GLY A 741 32.09 -40.72 -51.36
CA GLY A 741 33.02 -41.39 -50.44
C GLY A 741 33.01 -40.90 -49.00
#